data_AF-A0A398DLM4-F1
#
_entry.id   AF-A0A398DLM4-F1
#
_cell.length_a   1.000
_cell.length_b   1.000
_cell.length_c   1.000
_cell.angle_alpha   90.00
_cell.angle_beta   90.00
_cell.angle_gamma   90.00
#
_symmetry.space_group_name_H-M   'P 1'
#
loop_
_entity.id
_entity.type
_entity.pdbx_description
1 polymer ?
#
loop_
_entity_poly.entity_id
_entity_poly.type
_entity_poly.pdbx_seq_one_letter_code
_entity_poly.pdbx_strand_id
1 'polypeptide(L)'
;MLSQTLPQLWHLSDDESDALWRAFESLPLTSVSRSAEVSAGLVSPFITLEDDIELVLTATTRYLMRMFDGPDAFRSLLESLQKEVALTIGHEVQADIWTCASPIIESVPQVLRDLRLATFRLCPALAHFCQTNEMTTLGSLRGVTEGQILTEFGLGINGLTAVEHCYALSAMIDALPEARLLPSGETSLEALVRRALVCGIKSPDRGNRAYDVHLYRLGLLTGRRETHRAIGELLGVTGARVDQIEKRSLRGFDSAAFLETLLPFRVTVVNCLLANGGALGAHDLAEGIAVSMQLGEAPPETAVLGLAEIIPECEMATNSDVVIFAGLPCLGCGVVGRVLDEIEHGQMAVPLQEAAALVEAGCEGSRGDHCLVDNVSPLVIMAAAAREENLALRRAWVIPNAAGPFRPDSLAYRADEVLRREARPMHFNKVHAVLGQEGYRSDSARNVHACLDRSSNAVLWDRGTYVHKDHMPFPYALLRDVEDWIRDCLAGPDGLPMMSVHGVFEHFRSACEAQSVPSESALYSLLRMSADAELRYPRYPRIFSSRGYDAPVPLSVAIGEYVRAAGQPVSSKELKALVVGRMGFKEFQLGQALAWGIPSTLRTAHSALVHEDYVDVDPGALDKCVRHAAGLLRDDSQVSIKRVFDDLKVDCVLGGIDSPELLFSLMRLSDAHGVTAAHYPLLAHSAQDAPTSVSVLENIEEYVRAKKGPCSYQELEEEFVERRKYSAPTVYAIVHRHHVYRYLPGSVIHEDSIGLSTSDFEVVYHAAAERFAADIAAGNCFSTIRAMLEEDVLPEIAVGVVWTEQLVASMLERTGGFLLLGNGRNAFATRPNPLGIEIFGDLVSWLVRRDYGGGVKLSVLESRLRDEGVILKQLTASMLDGQGSVSIRGMEVVATEGVHA
;
A
#
# COMPACT_ATOMS: atom_id res chain seq x y z
N MET A 1 -58.81 4.68 -6.17
CA MET A 1 -58.28 5.04 -7.50
C MET A 1 -57.03 4.25 -7.96
N LEU A 2 -56.02 4.03 -7.11
CA LEU A 2 -54.70 3.47 -7.51
C LEU A 2 -54.72 2.08 -8.20
N SER A 3 -55.75 1.27 -7.96
CA SER A 3 -55.95 -0.05 -8.56
C SER A 3 -56.73 -0.02 -9.88
N GLN A 4 -57.24 1.14 -10.29
CA GLN A 4 -57.99 1.29 -11.54
C GLN A 4 -57.05 1.49 -12.73
N THR A 5 -57.48 1.02 -13.89
CA THR A 5 -56.84 1.30 -15.19
C THR A 5 -57.26 2.66 -15.73
N LEU A 6 -56.55 3.19 -16.74
CA LEU A 6 -56.91 4.47 -17.34
C LEU A 6 -58.34 4.51 -17.93
N PRO A 7 -58.81 3.49 -18.69
CA PRO A 7 -60.20 3.43 -19.14
C PRO A 7 -61.22 3.49 -18.00
N GLN A 8 -60.92 2.83 -16.87
CA GLN A 8 -61.79 2.86 -15.69
C GLN A 8 -61.81 4.24 -15.02
N LEU A 9 -60.68 4.94 -14.95
CA LEU A 9 -60.59 6.32 -14.44
C LEU A 9 -61.32 7.33 -15.33
N TRP A 10 -61.40 7.03 -16.61
CA TRP A 10 -62.09 7.81 -17.61
C TRP A 10 -63.56 7.45 -17.78
N HIS A 11 -64.06 6.49 -16.99
CA HIS A 11 -65.45 6.02 -17.02
C HIS A 11 -65.91 5.59 -18.42
N LEU A 12 -65.01 4.99 -19.20
CA LEU A 12 -65.37 4.46 -20.51
C LEU A 12 -66.31 3.26 -20.34
N SER A 13 -67.32 3.17 -21.19
CA SER A 13 -68.19 2.01 -21.30
C SER A 13 -67.41 0.78 -21.81
N ASP A 14 -68.00 -0.41 -21.65
CA ASP A 14 -67.40 -1.66 -22.15
C ASP A 14 -67.23 -1.59 -23.68
N ASP A 15 -68.20 -1.03 -24.40
CA ASP A 15 -68.16 -0.86 -25.86
C ASP A 15 -67.03 0.11 -26.30
N GLU A 16 -66.81 1.19 -25.55
CA GLU A 16 -65.71 2.15 -25.79
C GLU A 16 -64.35 1.53 -25.47
N SER A 17 -64.26 0.76 -24.38
CA SER A 17 -63.04 0.05 -24.00
C SER A 17 -62.67 -1.00 -25.06
N ASP A 18 -63.64 -1.77 -25.55
CA ASP A 18 -63.46 -2.72 -26.65
C ASP A 18 -63.02 -2.04 -27.96
N ALA A 19 -63.52 -0.83 -28.23
CA ALA A 19 -63.09 -0.04 -29.37
C ALA A 19 -61.63 0.41 -29.23
N LEU A 20 -61.19 0.80 -28.02
CA LEU A 20 -59.79 1.13 -27.76
C LEU A 20 -58.88 -0.08 -27.90
N TRP A 21 -59.26 -1.24 -27.38
CA TRP A 21 -58.46 -2.47 -27.50
C TRP A 21 -58.21 -2.82 -28.96
N ARG A 22 -59.24 -2.80 -29.81
CA ARG A 22 -59.08 -3.05 -31.25
C ARG A 22 -58.26 -1.97 -31.97
N ALA A 23 -58.31 -0.73 -31.51
CA ALA A 23 -57.60 0.38 -32.14
C ALA A 23 -56.12 0.46 -31.75
N PHE A 24 -55.76 -0.03 -30.55
CA PHE A 24 -54.42 0.07 -29.98
C PHE A 24 -53.68 -1.27 -29.87
N GLU A 25 -54.34 -2.39 -30.18
CA GLU A 25 -53.69 -3.69 -30.44
C GLU A 25 -52.68 -3.48 -31.59
N SER A 26 -51.37 -3.53 -31.30
CA SER A 26 -50.24 -3.22 -32.19
C SER A 26 -49.86 -1.74 -32.45
N LEU A 27 -50.45 -0.78 -31.72
CA LEU A 27 -50.01 0.63 -31.82
C LEU A 27 -48.94 0.91 -30.75
N PRO A 28 -47.66 1.13 -31.12
CA PRO A 28 -46.58 1.29 -30.14
C PRO A 28 -46.71 2.64 -29.43
N LEU A 29 -46.24 2.72 -28.19
CA LEU A 29 -46.32 3.93 -27.35
C LEU A 29 -45.63 5.15 -27.99
N THR A 30 -44.57 4.93 -28.80
CA THR A 30 -43.93 5.98 -29.63
C THR A 30 -44.89 6.72 -30.56
N SER A 31 -46.01 6.10 -30.97
CA SER A 31 -46.97 6.72 -31.88
C SER A 31 -47.74 7.87 -31.23
N VAL A 32 -47.97 7.76 -29.92
CA VAL A 32 -48.73 8.72 -29.11
C VAL A 32 -47.80 9.64 -28.33
N SER A 33 -46.66 9.12 -27.87
CA SER A 33 -45.66 9.89 -27.13
C SER A 33 -44.54 10.40 -28.05
N ARG A 34 -44.73 11.59 -28.63
CA ARG A 34 -43.69 12.29 -29.42
C ARG A 34 -42.80 13.21 -28.58
N SER A 35 -43.07 13.33 -27.28
CA SER A 35 -42.30 14.20 -26.40
C SER A 35 -40.99 13.54 -25.98
N ALA A 36 -39.88 14.25 -26.18
CA ALA A 36 -38.57 13.84 -25.66
C ALA A 36 -38.59 13.63 -24.14
N GLU A 37 -39.51 14.30 -23.43
CA GLU A 37 -39.66 14.24 -21.98
C GLU A 37 -40.20 12.87 -21.52
N VAL A 38 -41.12 12.27 -22.28
CA VAL A 38 -41.65 10.93 -21.94
C VAL A 38 -40.59 9.86 -22.18
N SER A 39 -39.78 10.01 -23.23
CA SER A 39 -38.66 9.09 -23.48
C SER A 39 -37.54 9.21 -22.45
N ALA A 40 -37.27 10.43 -21.97
CA ALA A 40 -36.25 10.67 -20.96
C ALA A 40 -36.71 10.28 -19.55
N GLY A 41 -38.02 10.34 -19.29
CA GLY A 41 -38.60 10.03 -17.99
C GLY A 41 -38.96 8.56 -17.78
N LEU A 42 -38.94 7.67 -18.78
CA LEU A 42 -39.31 6.27 -18.61
C LEU A 42 -38.17 5.46 -17.95
N VAL A 43 -38.42 4.88 -16.78
CA VAL A 43 -37.41 4.16 -15.96
C VAL A 43 -37.69 2.66 -15.83
N SER A 44 -38.89 2.21 -16.23
CA SER A 44 -39.28 0.82 -16.05
C SER A 44 -38.49 -0.10 -17.01
N PRO A 45 -37.89 -1.20 -16.52
CA PRO A 45 -37.26 -2.20 -17.38
C PRO A 45 -38.29 -3.10 -18.10
N PHE A 46 -39.59 -2.99 -17.76
CA PHE A 46 -40.64 -3.91 -18.23
C PHE A 46 -41.55 -3.34 -19.30
N ILE A 47 -41.59 -2.02 -19.47
CA ILE A 47 -42.33 -1.36 -20.56
C ILE A 47 -41.40 -0.36 -21.22
N THR A 48 -41.30 -0.46 -22.53
CA THR A 48 -40.49 0.36 -23.43
C THR A 48 -41.41 1.20 -24.31
N LEU A 49 -40.84 2.19 -25.02
CA LEU A 49 -41.61 2.97 -25.98
C LEU A 49 -42.09 2.15 -27.20
N GLU A 50 -41.53 0.96 -27.39
CA GLU A 50 -41.89 0.04 -28.47
C GLU A 50 -43.09 -0.85 -28.11
N ASP A 51 -43.45 -0.93 -26.83
CA ASP A 51 -44.61 -1.70 -26.38
C ASP A 51 -45.93 -1.05 -26.77
N ASP A 52 -46.96 -1.88 -26.94
CA ASP A 52 -48.28 -1.46 -27.38
C ASP A 52 -48.99 -0.61 -26.33
N ILE A 53 -49.74 0.40 -26.79
CA ILE A 53 -50.53 1.30 -25.94
C ILE A 53 -51.58 0.54 -25.13
N GLU A 54 -52.06 -0.59 -25.64
CA GLU A 54 -52.92 -1.52 -24.90
C GLU A 54 -52.30 -1.93 -23.55
N LEU A 55 -51.00 -2.25 -23.52
CA LEU A 55 -50.30 -2.64 -22.29
C LEU A 55 -50.29 -1.51 -21.26
N VAL A 56 -50.13 -0.27 -21.72
CA VAL A 56 -50.15 0.93 -20.87
C VAL A 56 -51.56 1.22 -20.35
N LEU A 57 -52.58 1.08 -21.20
CA LEU A 57 -53.97 1.32 -20.82
C LEU A 57 -54.55 0.23 -19.90
N THR A 58 -54.03 -0.99 -19.96
CA THR A 58 -54.41 -2.11 -19.07
C THR A 58 -53.65 -2.11 -17.75
N ALA A 59 -52.53 -1.38 -17.66
CA ALA A 59 -51.81 -1.21 -16.41
C ALA A 59 -52.63 -0.40 -15.38
N THR A 60 -52.47 -0.75 -14.12
CA THR A 60 -53.05 0.04 -13.02
C THR A 60 -52.35 1.39 -12.94
N THR A 61 -53.08 2.41 -12.47
CA THR A 61 -52.54 3.76 -12.31
C THR A 61 -51.33 3.80 -11.37
N ARG A 62 -51.30 2.96 -10.34
CA ARG A 62 -50.12 2.76 -9.47
C ARG A 62 -48.91 2.26 -10.26
N TYR A 63 -49.10 1.27 -11.13
CA TYR A 63 -48.03 0.71 -11.93
C TYR A 63 -47.48 1.76 -12.90
N LEU A 64 -48.35 2.48 -13.60
CA LEU A 64 -47.97 3.55 -14.53
C LEU A 64 -47.19 4.67 -13.84
N MET A 65 -47.61 5.08 -12.63
CA MET A 65 -46.88 6.09 -11.86
C MET A 65 -45.43 5.68 -11.58
N ARG A 66 -45.18 4.39 -11.27
CA ARG A 66 -43.84 3.87 -10.97
C ARG A 66 -42.95 3.76 -12.21
N MET A 67 -43.50 3.93 -13.42
CA MET A 67 -42.73 3.85 -14.66
C MET A 67 -41.97 5.14 -15.00
N PHE A 68 -42.25 6.26 -14.33
CA PHE A 68 -41.74 7.58 -14.72
C PHE A 68 -40.89 8.25 -13.63
N ASP A 69 -39.71 8.77 -14.01
CA ASP A 69 -38.87 9.66 -13.21
C ASP A 69 -39.34 11.11 -13.39
N GLY A 70 -40.38 11.47 -12.65
CA GLY A 70 -40.80 12.86 -12.52
C GLY A 70 -42.16 13.21 -13.14
N PRO A 71 -42.78 14.27 -12.62
CA PRO A 71 -44.20 14.55 -12.82
C PRO A 71 -44.55 14.99 -14.25
N ASP A 72 -43.60 15.59 -14.97
CA ASP A 72 -43.87 16.19 -16.29
C ASP A 72 -43.95 15.14 -17.40
N ALA A 73 -43.10 14.12 -17.37
CA ALA A 73 -43.12 13.01 -18.32
C ALA A 73 -44.45 12.22 -18.23
N PHE A 74 -44.88 11.89 -17.02
CA PHE A 74 -46.15 11.20 -16.79
C PHE A 74 -47.35 12.05 -17.22
N ARG A 75 -47.34 13.36 -16.91
CA ARG A 75 -48.41 14.28 -17.35
C ARG A 75 -48.49 14.35 -18.88
N SER A 76 -47.34 14.52 -19.55
CA SER A 76 -47.27 14.58 -21.01
C SER A 76 -47.79 13.30 -21.67
N LEU A 77 -47.49 12.13 -21.09
CA LEU A 77 -48.04 10.87 -21.55
C LEU A 77 -49.57 10.81 -21.38
N LEU A 78 -50.08 11.15 -20.19
CA LEU A 78 -51.52 11.12 -19.92
C LEU A 78 -52.30 12.04 -20.87
N GLU A 79 -51.82 13.26 -21.10
CA GLU A 79 -52.44 14.21 -22.03
C GLU A 79 -52.44 13.66 -23.47
N SER A 80 -51.34 13.02 -23.87
CA SER A 80 -51.22 12.42 -25.21
C SER A 80 -52.17 11.22 -25.36
N LEU A 81 -52.25 10.35 -24.37
CA LEU A 81 -53.17 9.21 -24.36
C LEU A 81 -54.63 9.67 -24.33
N GLN A 82 -54.98 10.66 -23.50
CA GLN A 82 -56.34 11.23 -23.45
C GLN A 82 -56.78 11.77 -24.81
N LYS A 83 -55.89 12.46 -25.51
CA LYS A 83 -56.17 13.02 -26.84
C LYS A 83 -56.42 11.92 -27.88
N GLU A 84 -55.61 10.88 -27.88
CA GLU A 84 -55.71 9.78 -28.85
C GLU A 84 -56.91 8.86 -28.56
N VAL A 85 -57.19 8.63 -27.28
CA VAL A 85 -58.41 7.95 -26.83
C VAL A 85 -59.65 8.74 -27.26
N ALA A 86 -59.68 10.05 -27.03
CA ALA A 86 -60.79 10.91 -27.43
C ALA A 86 -61.02 10.93 -28.95
N LEU A 87 -59.94 10.90 -29.74
CA LEU A 87 -60.02 10.76 -31.20
C LEU A 87 -60.62 9.41 -31.62
N THR A 88 -60.29 8.35 -30.90
CA THR A 88 -60.71 6.98 -31.20
C THR A 88 -62.19 6.74 -30.88
N ILE A 89 -62.66 7.22 -29.73
CA ILE A 89 -64.06 7.03 -29.29
C ILE A 89 -65.01 8.15 -29.73
N GLY A 90 -64.46 9.28 -30.22
CA GLY A 90 -65.24 10.35 -30.86
C GLY A 90 -65.81 11.41 -29.91
N HIS A 91 -65.38 11.45 -28.65
CA HIS A 91 -65.69 12.53 -27.71
C HIS A 91 -64.54 12.76 -26.73
N GLU A 92 -64.51 13.94 -26.11
CA GLU A 92 -63.51 14.24 -25.08
C GLU A 92 -63.68 13.33 -23.86
N VAL A 93 -62.53 12.95 -23.29
CA VAL A 93 -62.45 12.14 -22.09
C VAL A 93 -61.85 12.98 -20.99
N GLN A 94 -62.64 13.21 -19.94
CA GLN A 94 -62.14 13.84 -18.72
C GLN A 94 -62.09 12.79 -17.63
N ALA A 95 -60.96 12.72 -16.92
CA ALA A 95 -60.92 11.97 -15.67
C ALA A 95 -61.87 12.65 -14.70
N ASP A 96 -62.91 11.95 -14.27
CA ASP A 96 -63.89 12.51 -13.36
C ASP A 96 -63.35 12.40 -11.93
N ILE A 97 -62.44 13.33 -11.58
CA ILE A 97 -61.74 13.41 -10.29
C ILE A 97 -62.75 13.54 -9.12
N TRP A 98 -64.00 13.91 -9.42
CA TRP A 98 -65.06 14.25 -8.48
C TRP A 98 -65.83 13.05 -7.90
N THR A 99 -65.62 11.83 -8.40
CA THR A 99 -66.43 10.66 -8.00
C THR A 99 -65.94 9.95 -6.74
N CYS A 100 -64.70 10.18 -6.30
CA CYS A 100 -64.18 9.56 -5.07
C CYS A 100 -64.51 10.41 -3.82
N ALA A 101 -65.78 10.40 -3.42
CA ALA A 101 -66.26 11.13 -2.23
C ALA A 101 -65.96 10.41 -0.89
N SER A 102 -65.48 9.16 -0.94
CA SER A 102 -65.14 8.42 0.28
C SER A 102 -63.84 8.96 0.90
N PRO A 103 -63.83 9.23 2.21
CA PRO A 103 -62.62 9.67 2.88
C PRO A 103 -61.59 8.53 2.91
N ILE A 104 -60.33 8.86 2.61
CA ILE A 104 -59.21 7.92 2.66
C ILE A 104 -58.99 7.43 4.09
N ILE A 105 -59.12 8.36 5.05
CA ILE A 105 -59.05 8.08 6.49
C ILE A 105 -60.44 8.32 7.09
N GLU A 106 -61.19 7.22 7.27
CA GLU A 106 -62.57 7.26 7.79
C GLU A 106 -62.61 7.61 9.28
N SER A 107 -61.67 7.07 10.05
CA SER A 107 -61.59 7.26 11.48
C SER A 107 -60.14 7.41 11.94
N VAL A 108 -59.92 8.34 12.87
CA VAL A 108 -58.64 8.48 13.57
C VAL A 108 -58.93 8.19 15.04
N PRO A 109 -58.30 7.17 15.64
CA PRO A 109 -58.43 6.88 17.06
C PRO A 109 -58.23 8.16 17.87
N GLN A 110 -59.08 8.38 18.88
CA GLN A 110 -59.14 9.67 19.55
C GLN A 110 -57.82 10.03 20.26
N VAL A 111 -57.04 9.03 20.66
CA VAL A 111 -55.69 9.15 21.24
C VAL A 111 -54.67 9.71 20.25
N LEU A 112 -54.87 9.51 18.95
CA LEU A 112 -53.94 9.91 17.89
C LEU A 112 -54.33 11.23 17.23
N ARG A 113 -55.53 11.77 17.50
CA ARG A 113 -56.04 12.97 16.83
C ARG A 113 -55.15 14.19 16.99
N ASP A 114 -54.52 14.32 18.16
CA ASP A 114 -53.66 15.46 18.49
C ASP A 114 -52.20 15.21 18.12
N LEU A 115 -51.87 14.03 17.60
CA LEU A 115 -50.51 13.72 17.15
C LEU A 115 -50.19 14.58 15.93
N ARG A 116 -49.06 15.28 15.96
CA ARG A 116 -48.72 16.24 14.90
C ARG A 116 -48.40 15.51 13.60
N LEU A 117 -48.81 16.11 12.48
CA LEU A 117 -48.45 15.58 11.16
C LEU A 117 -46.93 15.62 10.92
N ALA A 118 -46.22 16.55 11.57
CA ALA A 118 -44.76 16.60 11.58
C ALA A 118 -44.09 15.36 12.21
N THR A 119 -44.81 14.58 13.00
CA THR A 119 -44.32 13.31 13.57
C THR A 119 -44.32 12.18 12.52
N PHE A 120 -44.95 12.40 11.36
CA PHE A 120 -45.00 11.46 10.26
C PHE A 120 -44.15 11.95 9.09
N ARG A 121 -43.53 11.00 8.40
CA ARG A 121 -42.83 11.28 7.14
C ARG A 121 -43.85 11.37 6.01
N LEU A 122 -44.33 12.57 5.74
CA LEU A 122 -45.20 12.84 4.60
C LEU A 122 -44.35 13.00 3.33
N CYS A 123 -44.84 12.50 2.19
CA CYS A 123 -44.22 12.86 0.91
C CYS A 123 -44.38 14.37 0.65
N PRO A 124 -43.50 15.00 -0.14
CA PRO A 124 -43.54 16.46 -0.35
C PRO A 124 -44.90 16.99 -0.81
N ALA A 125 -45.58 16.24 -1.68
CA ALA A 125 -46.92 16.59 -2.16
C ALA A 125 -47.96 16.57 -1.02
N LEU A 126 -47.98 15.51 -0.20
CA LEU A 126 -48.89 15.44 0.95
C LEU A 126 -48.52 16.46 2.05
N ALA A 127 -47.24 16.73 2.27
CA ALA A 127 -46.80 17.77 3.19
C ALA A 127 -47.28 19.16 2.74
N HIS A 128 -47.15 19.45 1.43
CA HIS A 128 -47.66 20.68 0.84
C HIS A 128 -49.18 20.77 0.99
N PHE A 129 -49.91 19.70 0.67
CA PHE A 129 -51.37 19.61 0.87
C PHE A 129 -51.76 19.96 2.30
N CYS A 130 -51.11 19.32 3.27
CA CYS A 130 -51.37 19.56 4.69
C CYS A 130 -51.06 21.01 5.07
N GLN A 131 -49.98 21.59 4.55
CA GLN A 131 -49.61 22.97 4.82
C GLN A 131 -50.61 23.97 4.22
N THR A 132 -50.98 23.80 2.95
CA THR A 132 -51.94 24.66 2.23
C THR A 132 -53.32 24.63 2.89
N ASN A 133 -53.71 23.48 3.43
CA ASN A 133 -55.01 23.29 4.08
C ASN A 133 -54.96 23.46 5.62
N GLU A 134 -53.88 24.02 6.16
CA GLU A 134 -53.67 24.29 7.60
C GLU A 134 -53.85 23.05 8.51
N MET A 135 -53.57 21.87 7.97
CA MET A 135 -53.63 20.59 8.66
C MET A 135 -52.35 20.38 9.48
N THR A 136 -52.49 20.32 10.80
CA THR A 136 -51.33 20.22 11.72
C THR A 136 -51.32 18.92 12.54
N THR A 137 -52.43 18.19 12.57
CA THR A 137 -52.58 16.96 13.37
C THR A 137 -53.17 15.81 12.56
N LEU A 138 -52.94 14.57 12.98
CA LEU A 138 -53.49 13.39 12.31
C LEU A 138 -55.01 13.43 12.25
N GLY A 139 -55.65 13.96 13.29
CA GLY A 139 -57.10 14.17 13.33
C GLY A 139 -57.61 15.12 12.24
N SER A 140 -56.79 16.06 11.77
CA SER A 140 -57.14 16.98 10.68
C SER A 140 -57.17 16.34 9.29
N LEU A 141 -56.52 15.16 9.12
CA LEU A 141 -56.63 14.36 7.89
C LEU A 141 -57.93 13.54 7.83
N ARG A 142 -58.69 13.48 8.92
CA ARG A 142 -59.97 12.76 8.92
C ARG A 142 -60.93 13.42 7.96
N GLY A 143 -61.49 12.64 7.04
CA GLY A 143 -62.42 13.17 6.04
C GLY A 143 -61.74 13.63 4.75
N VAL A 144 -60.41 13.60 4.65
CA VAL A 144 -59.70 13.88 3.40
C VAL A 144 -60.01 12.79 2.38
N THR A 145 -60.45 13.20 1.19
CA THR A 145 -60.83 12.31 0.07
C THR A 145 -59.74 12.28 -1.01
N GLU A 146 -59.72 11.24 -1.85
CA GLU A 146 -58.84 11.21 -3.04
C GLU A 146 -59.09 12.44 -3.92
N GLY A 147 -60.37 12.82 -4.11
CA GLY A 147 -60.76 13.96 -4.95
C GLY A 147 -60.21 15.31 -4.45
N GLN A 148 -60.13 15.54 -3.14
CA GLN A 148 -59.55 16.78 -2.59
C GLN A 148 -58.07 16.92 -2.89
N ILE A 149 -57.29 15.84 -2.71
CA ILE A 149 -55.85 15.84 -3.00
C ILE A 149 -55.62 16.07 -4.49
N LEU A 150 -56.39 15.39 -5.34
CA LEU A 150 -56.26 15.49 -6.79
C LEU A 150 -56.80 16.81 -7.36
N THR A 151 -57.70 17.50 -6.65
CA THR A 151 -58.11 18.87 -7.02
C THR A 151 -56.94 19.85 -6.87
N GLU A 152 -56.06 19.63 -5.88
CA GLU A 152 -54.90 20.48 -5.63
C GLU A 152 -53.72 20.17 -6.58
N PHE A 153 -53.43 18.90 -6.84
CA PHE A 153 -52.27 18.50 -7.64
C PHE A 153 -52.57 18.02 -9.07
N GLY A 154 -53.84 17.81 -9.41
CA GLY A 154 -54.27 17.13 -10.64
C GLY A 154 -54.01 15.62 -10.64
N LEU A 155 -54.42 14.95 -11.72
CA LEU A 155 -54.12 13.54 -11.98
C LEU A 155 -52.68 13.41 -12.52
N GLY A 156 -51.69 13.55 -11.64
CA GLY A 156 -50.27 13.40 -11.95
C GLY A 156 -49.52 12.68 -10.83
N ILE A 157 -48.22 12.42 -11.01
CA ILE A 157 -47.39 11.68 -10.02
C ILE A 157 -47.56 12.28 -8.63
N ASN A 158 -47.43 13.60 -8.46
CA ASN A 158 -47.54 14.24 -7.14
C ASN A 158 -48.89 13.97 -6.45
N GLY A 159 -50.00 14.06 -7.19
CA GLY A 159 -51.34 13.79 -6.65
C GLY A 159 -51.53 12.31 -6.30
N LEU A 160 -51.08 11.41 -7.18
CA LEU A 160 -51.16 9.96 -6.97
C LEU A 160 -50.28 9.49 -5.81
N THR A 161 -49.05 10.01 -5.70
CA THR A 161 -48.12 9.74 -4.58
C THR A 161 -48.70 10.25 -3.26
N ALA A 162 -49.34 11.44 -3.26
CA ALA A 162 -50.00 11.94 -2.05
C ALA A 162 -51.16 11.04 -1.62
N VAL A 163 -51.99 10.58 -2.57
CA VAL A 163 -53.06 9.61 -2.31
C VAL A 163 -52.50 8.28 -1.78
N GLU A 164 -51.43 7.75 -2.39
CA GLU A 164 -50.79 6.50 -1.94
C GLU A 164 -50.25 6.61 -0.51
N HIS A 165 -49.55 7.72 -0.20
CA HIS A 165 -49.08 7.99 1.16
C HIS A 165 -50.22 8.15 2.17
N CYS A 166 -51.36 8.75 1.78
CA CYS A 166 -52.54 8.81 2.64
C CYS A 166 -53.12 7.42 2.94
N TYR A 167 -53.16 6.51 1.97
CA TYR A 167 -53.59 5.13 2.19
C TYR A 167 -52.61 4.36 3.07
N ALA A 168 -51.29 4.53 2.88
CA ALA A 168 -50.28 3.93 3.73
C ALA A 168 -50.41 4.43 5.18
N LEU A 169 -50.68 5.73 5.36
CA LEU A 169 -50.96 6.31 6.66
C LEU A 169 -52.24 5.74 7.28
N SER A 170 -53.31 5.57 6.49
CA SER A 170 -54.55 4.92 6.96
C SER A 170 -54.29 3.48 7.42
N ALA A 171 -53.62 2.68 6.60
CA ALA A 171 -53.31 1.29 6.93
C ALA A 171 -52.45 1.18 8.21
N MET A 172 -51.52 2.10 8.41
CA MET A 172 -50.74 2.20 9.63
C MET A 172 -51.61 2.58 10.83
N ILE A 173 -52.56 3.51 10.68
CA ILE A 173 -53.53 3.87 11.73
C ILE A 173 -54.42 2.68 12.08
N ASP A 174 -54.92 1.97 11.07
CA ASP A 174 -55.81 0.80 11.24
C ASP A 174 -55.08 -0.39 11.89
N ALA A 175 -53.76 -0.49 11.69
CA ALA A 175 -52.91 -1.48 12.35
C ALA A 175 -52.63 -1.17 13.83
N LEU A 176 -52.90 0.06 14.29
CA LEU A 176 -52.76 0.42 15.71
C LEU A 176 -54.01 -0.04 16.48
N PRO A 177 -53.84 -0.73 17.63
CA PRO A 177 -54.97 -1.21 18.42
C PRO A 177 -55.89 -0.07 18.87
N GLU A 178 -57.21 -0.31 18.88
CA GLU A 178 -58.24 0.64 19.33
C GLU A 178 -58.03 1.07 20.79
N ALA A 179 -57.24 2.12 21.00
CA ALA A 179 -56.99 2.65 22.34
C ALA A 179 -58.06 3.70 22.73
N ARG A 180 -58.51 3.63 23.99
CA ARG A 180 -59.39 4.64 24.59
C ARG A 180 -58.58 5.82 25.14
N LEU A 181 -59.10 7.03 24.95
CA LEU A 181 -58.56 8.33 25.37
C LEU A 181 -57.91 8.41 26.77
N LEU A 182 -56.84 9.21 26.85
CA LEU A 182 -56.54 10.15 27.94
C LEU A 182 -55.91 11.46 27.38
N PRO A 183 -55.96 12.60 28.10
CA PRO A 183 -55.74 13.94 27.55
C PRO A 183 -54.27 14.28 27.27
N SER A 184 -54.07 14.99 26.15
CA SER A 184 -52.88 15.74 25.74
C SER A 184 -52.47 16.78 26.80
N GLY A 185 -51.19 16.80 27.17
CA GLY A 185 -50.63 17.89 28.01
C GLY A 185 -49.39 17.57 28.84
N GLU A 186 -48.72 16.42 28.65
CA GLU A 186 -47.51 16.11 29.43
C GLU A 186 -46.27 16.76 28.82
N THR A 187 -45.49 17.42 29.67
CA THR A 187 -44.27 18.17 29.30
C THR A 187 -42.99 17.36 29.46
N SER A 188 -43.07 16.08 29.90
CA SER A 188 -41.90 15.21 30.10
C SER A 188 -42.23 13.72 29.91
N LEU A 189 -41.24 12.93 29.47
CA LEU A 189 -41.36 11.47 29.36
C LEU A 189 -41.61 10.80 30.72
N GLU A 190 -41.06 11.37 31.80
CA GLU A 190 -41.31 10.88 33.17
C GLU A 190 -42.80 10.87 33.51
N ALA A 191 -43.53 11.95 33.19
CA ALA A 191 -44.95 12.05 33.47
C ALA A 191 -45.75 10.96 32.73
N LEU A 192 -45.42 10.73 31.45
CA LEU A 192 -46.03 9.72 30.61
C LEU A 192 -45.82 8.30 31.14
N VAL A 193 -44.56 7.97 31.47
CA VAL A 193 -44.23 6.66 32.03
C VAL A 193 -44.86 6.48 33.41
N ARG A 194 -44.85 7.52 34.26
CA ARG A 194 -45.50 7.48 35.58
C ARG A 194 -47.00 7.22 35.45
N ARG A 195 -47.67 7.85 34.49
CA ARG A 195 -49.09 7.63 34.20
C ARG A 195 -49.35 6.20 33.70
N ALA A 196 -48.53 5.71 32.77
CA ALA A 196 -48.64 4.34 32.28
C ALA A 196 -48.48 3.32 33.43
N LEU A 197 -47.49 3.53 34.31
CA LEU A 197 -47.25 2.68 35.48
C LEU A 197 -48.45 2.68 36.45
N VAL A 198 -49.13 3.81 36.64
CA VAL A 198 -50.37 3.89 37.44
C VAL A 198 -51.48 3.05 36.82
N CYS A 199 -51.63 3.08 35.50
CA CYS A 199 -52.64 2.29 34.78
C CYS A 199 -52.32 0.79 34.76
N GLY A 200 -51.04 0.42 34.69
CA GLY A 200 -50.61 -0.98 34.58
C GLY A 200 -50.46 -1.72 35.91
N ILE A 201 -50.01 -1.05 36.97
CA ILE A 201 -49.73 -1.68 38.27
C ILE A 201 -50.92 -1.47 39.20
N LYS A 202 -51.83 -2.47 39.23
CA LYS A 202 -52.97 -2.52 40.16
C LYS A 202 -52.51 -2.84 41.60
N SER A 203 -52.05 -1.83 42.34
CA SER A 203 -51.69 -1.97 43.76
C SER A 203 -52.44 -0.94 44.63
N PRO A 204 -53.41 -1.35 45.47
CA PRO A 204 -54.25 -0.43 46.24
C PRO A 204 -53.54 0.29 47.41
N ASP A 205 -52.35 -0.15 47.86
CA ASP A 205 -51.87 0.23 49.20
C ASP A 205 -50.45 0.82 49.30
N ARG A 206 -49.69 0.98 48.22
CA ARG A 206 -48.35 1.65 48.22
C ARG A 206 -47.99 2.29 46.88
N GLY A 207 -48.94 3.00 46.26
CA GLY A 207 -48.86 3.50 44.87
C GLY A 207 -47.52 4.12 44.49
N ASN A 208 -47.06 5.16 45.17
CA ASN A 208 -45.88 5.93 44.71
C ASN A 208 -44.55 5.18 44.71
N ARG A 209 -44.27 4.34 45.72
CA ARG A 209 -42.93 3.70 45.83
C ARG A 209 -42.67 2.68 44.73
N ALA A 210 -43.70 1.98 44.25
CA ALA A 210 -43.53 1.04 43.14
C ALA A 210 -43.20 1.78 41.84
N TYR A 211 -43.86 2.91 41.59
CA TYR A 211 -43.59 3.75 40.43
C TYR A 211 -42.19 4.36 40.49
N ASP A 212 -41.80 4.92 41.63
CA ASP A 212 -40.49 5.54 41.82
C ASP A 212 -39.36 4.52 41.63
N VAL A 213 -39.52 3.27 42.11
CA VAL A 213 -38.57 2.19 41.82
C VAL A 213 -38.37 2.03 40.31
N HIS A 214 -39.43 1.96 39.52
CA HIS A 214 -39.31 1.80 38.07
C HIS A 214 -38.74 3.05 37.37
N LEU A 215 -39.12 4.25 37.81
CA LEU A 215 -38.59 5.48 37.24
C LEU A 215 -37.08 5.64 37.53
N TYR A 216 -36.60 5.25 38.71
CA TYR A 216 -35.15 5.19 39.01
C TYR A 216 -34.45 4.07 38.22
N ARG A 217 -35.10 2.92 38.00
CA ARG A 217 -34.54 1.81 37.21
C ARG A 217 -34.46 2.10 35.71
N LEU A 218 -35.37 2.91 35.19
CA LEU A 218 -35.31 3.45 33.83
C LEU A 218 -34.37 4.67 33.73
N GLY A 219 -33.92 5.23 34.86
CA GLY A 219 -33.06 6.41 34.86
C GLY A 219 -33.78 7.74 34.58
N LEU A 220 -35.12 7.75 34.57
CA LEU A 220 -35.92 8.96 34.32
C LEU A 220 -35.78 10.03 35.40
N LEU A 221 -35.42 9.65 36.63
CA LEU A 221 -35.27 10.59 37.77
C LEU A 221 -33.85 11.08 37.99
N THR A 222 -32.84 10.36 37.50
CA THR A 222 -31.42 10.63 37.80
C THR A 222 -30.52 10.68 36.56
N GLY A 223 -31.08 10.45 35.37
CA GLY A 223 -30.33 10.33 34.12
C GLY A 223 -29.56 9.03 33.95
N ARG A 224 -29.58 8.12 34.95
CA ARG A 224 -28.86 6.84 34.91
C ARG A 224 -29.63 5.73 35.61
N ARG A 225 -29.40 4.49 35.19
CA ARG A 225 -30.00 3.30 35.80
C ARG A 225 -29.47 3.05 37.21
N GLU A 226 -30.27 3.37 38.22
CA GLU A 226 -29.86 3.20 39.62
C GLU A 226 -29.87 1.72 40.05
N THR A 227 -28.94 1.36 40.95
CA THR A 227 -28.88 0.01 41.53
C THR A 227 -29.97 -0.18 42.58
N HIS A 228 -30.38 -1.43 42.84
CA HIS A 228 -31.36 -1.72 43.90
C HIS A 228 -30.94 -1.16 45.27
N ARG A 229 -29.64 -1.15 45.56
CA ARG A 229 -29.09 -0.58 46.78
C ARG A 229 -29.29 0.93 46.83
N ALA A 230 -28.91 1.66 45.78
CA ALA A 230 -29.05 3.10 45.70
C ALA A 230 -30.53 3.54 45.80
N ILE A 231 -31.42 2.83 45.10
CA ILE A 231 -32.88 3.07 45.19
C ILE A 231 -33.38 2.80 46.62
N GLY A 232 -32.86 1.76 47.28
CA GLY A 232 -33.19 1.46 48.66
C GLY A 232 -32.81 2.59 49.62
N GLU A 233 -31.61 3.14 49.46
CA GLU A 233 -31.13 4.30 50.24
C GLU A 233 -32.00 5.55 49.99
N LEU A 234 -32.38 5.82 48.73
CA LEU A 234 -33.24 6.96 48.36
C LEU A 234 -34.68 6.83 48.86
N LEU A 235 -35.24 5.62 48.87
CA LEU A 235 -36.63 5.37 49.25
C LEU A 235 -36.80 4.89 50.71
N GLY A 236 -35.71 4.81 51.47
CA GLY A 236 -35.71 4.36 52.86
C GLY A 236 -36.09 2.89 53.05
N VAL A 237 -35.68 2.01 52.13
CA VAL A 237 -35.94 0.55 52.15
C VAL A 237 -34.67 -0.25 51.82
N THR A 238 -34.66 -1.55 52.07
CA THR A 238 -33.50 -2.39 51.70
C THR A 238 -33.47 -2.66 50.19
N GLY A 239 -32.27 -2.86 49.61
CA GLY A 239 -32.16 -3.22 48.19
C GLY A 239 -32.89 -4.52 47.83
N ALA A 240 -32.91 -5.50 48.74
CA ALA A 240 -33.73 -6.72 48.59
C ALA A 240 -35.24 -6.42 48.52
N ARG A 241 -35.70 -5.37 49.23
CA ARG A 241 -37.09 -4.94 49.15
C ARG A 241 -37.39 -4.24 47.82
N VAL A 242 -36.44 -3.51 47.26
CA VAL A 242 -36.56 -2.92 45.90
C VAL A 242 -36.69 -4.02 44.85
N ASP A 243 -35.83 -5.04 44.88
CA ASP A 243 -35.90 -6.20 43.97
C ASP A 243 -37.27 -6.90 44.04
N GLN A 244 -37.80 -7.10 45.24
CA GLN A 244 -39.16 -7.66 45.43
C GLN A 244 -40.26 -6.77 44.83
N ILE A 245 -40.12 -5.44 44.94
CA ILE A 245 -41.09 -4.48 44.39
C ILE A 245 -41.04 -4.50 42.85
N GLU A 246 -39.84 -4.47 42.27
CA GLU A 246 -39.63 -4.53 40.82
C GLU A 246 -40.21 -5.84 40.26
N LYS A 247 -39.78 -7.01 40.78
CA LYS A 247 -40.27 -8.33 40.33
C LYS A 247 -41.78 -8.51 40.44
N ARG A 248 -42.39 -7.98 41.50
CA ARG A 248 -43.85 -8.06 41.69
C ARG A 248 -44.61 -7.20 40.67
N SER A 249 -44.00 -6.11 40.22
CA SER A 249 -44.62 -5.09 39.37
C SER A 249 -44.34 -5.29 37.88
N LEU A 250 -43.39 -6.16 37.50
CA LEU A 250 -43.07 -6.51 36.11
C LEU A 250 -44.30 -6.94 35.29
N ARG A 251 -45.23 -7.71 35.90
CA ARG A 251 -46.48 -8.12 35.24
C ARG A 251 -47.41 -6.95 34.84
N GLY A 252 -47.19 -5.75 35.39
CA GLY A 252 -47.94 -4.55 35.03
C GLY A 252 -47.49 -3.93 33.71
N PHE A 253 -46.25 -4.17 33.28
CA PHE A 253 -45.71 -3.68 32.01
C PHE A 253 -46.32 -4.39 30.80
N ASP A 254 -46.66 -5.68 30.96
CA ASP A 254 -47.33 -6.48 29.92
C ASP A 254 -48.85 -6.23 29.86
N SER A 255 -49.39 -5.35 30.71
CA SER A 255 -50.83 -5.09 30.74
C SER A 255 -51.26 -4.23 29.55
N ALA A 256 -52.39 -4.58 28.93
CA ALA A 256 -52.97 -3.79 27.83
C ALA A 256 -53.14 -2.31 28.21
N ALA A 257 -53.56 -2.02 29.45
CA ALA A 257 -53.72 -0.65 29.94
C ALA A 257 -52.40 0.14 30.01
N PHE A 258 -51.29 -0.50 30.34
CA PHE A 258 -49.96 0.12 30.33
C PHE A 258 -49.52 0.46 28.89
N LEU A 259 -49.61 -0.53 27.99
CA LEU A 259 -49.22 -0.40 26.59
C LEU A 259 -50.09 0.59 25.81
N GLU A 260 -51.39 0.67 26.14
CA GLU A 260 -52.32 1.67 25.59
C GLU A 260 -51.96 3.08 26.06
N THR A 261 -51.58 3.26 27.32
CA THR A 261 -51.18 4.57 27.85
C THR A 261 -49.86 5.05 27.22
N LEU A 262 -48.96 4.13 26.88
CA LEU A 262 -47.70 4.43 26.17
C LEU A 262 -47.86 4.52 24.65
N LEU A 263 -49.06 4.39 24.08
CA LEU A 263 -49.25 4.40 22.64
C LEU A 263 -48.62 5.60 21.92
N PRO A 264 -48.71 6.86 22.42
CA PRO A 264 -48.06 8.01 21.78
C PRO A 264 -46.53 7.87 21.71
N PHE A 265 -45.91 7.31 22.76
CA PHE A 265 -44.47 7.04 22.78
C PHE A 265 -44.12 5.91 21.82
N ARG A 266 -44.89 4.82 21.81
CA ARG A 266 -44.69 3.67 20.90
C ARG A 266 -44.74 4.09 19.44
N VAL A 267 -45.77 4.85 19.04
CA VAL A 267 -45.90 5.39 17.67
C VAL A 267 -44.71 6.29 17.33
N THR A 268 -44.28 7.15 18.26
CA THR A 268 -43.13 8.02 18.04
C THR A 268 -41.85 7.21 17.83
N VAL A 269 -41.58 6.20 18.66
CA VAL A 269 -40.40 5.33 18.54
C VAL A 269 -40.39 4.62 17.19
N VAL A 270 -41.52 4.01 16.79
CA VAL A 270 -41.65 3.33 15.50
C VAL A 270 -41.40 4.30 14.35
N ASN A 271 -41.97 5.50 14.39
CA ASN A 271 -41.75 6.51 13.35
C ASN A 271 -40.30 6.97 13.27
N CYS A 272 -39.63 7.19 14.41
CA CYS A 272 -38.21 7.54 14.44
C CYS A 272 -37.37 6.44 13.79
N LEU A 273 -37.64 5.17 14.13
CA LEU A 273 -36.95 4.01 13.54
C LEU A 273 -37.18 3.94 12.02
N LEU A 274 -38.43 4.00 11.56
CA LEU A 274 -38.77 3.91 10.14
C LEU A 274 -38.18 5.08 9.33
N ALA A 275 -38.18 6.29 9.89
CA ALA A 275 -37.58 7.47 9.25
C ALA A 275 -36.06 7.34 9.07
N ASN A 276 -35.41 6.50 9.86
CA ASN A 276 -33.96 6.29 9.85
C ASN A 276 -33.57 4.89 9.38
N GLY A 277 -34.33 4.33 8.43
CA GLY A 277 -33.98 3.07 7.79
C GLY A 277 -34.24 1.83 8.64
N GLY A 278 -35.03 1.94 9.71
CA GLY A 278 -35.53 0.83 10.53
C GLY A 278 -34.72 0.52 11.79
N ALA A 279 -33.58 1.19 12.02
CA ALA A 279 -32.76 1.03 13.21
C ALA A 279 -32.01 2.33 13.58
N LEU A 280 -31.91 2.61 14.88
CA LEU A 280 -31.25 3.81 15.44
C LEU A 280 -30.45 3.49 16.71
N GLY A 281 -29.40 4.26 16.95
CA GLY A 281 -28.74 4.30 18.26
C GLY A 281 -29.62 4.98 19.32
N ALA A 282 -29.39 4.65 20.59
CA ALA A 282 -30.17 5.17 21.72
C ALA A 282 -30.16 6.69 21.82
N HIS A 283 -29.02 7.30 21.49
CA HIS A 283 -28.83 8.75 21.48
C HIS A 283 -29.73 9.42 20.43
N ASP A 284 -29.57 9.04 19.16
CA ASP A 284 -30.32 9.60 18.04
C ASP A 284 -31.84 9.33 18.20
N LEU A 285 -32.20 8.17 18.75
CA LEU A 285 -33.59 7.85 19.06
C LEU A 285 -34.14 8.76 20.17
N ALA A 286 -33.36 9.05 21.22
CA ALA A 286 -33.76 9.98 22.27
C ALA A 286 -33.98 11.40 21.72
N GLU A 287 -33.08 11.91 20.89
CA GLU A 287 -33.24 13.20 20.24
C GLU A 287 -34.48 13.24 19.34
N GLY A 288 -34.69 12.20 18.52
CA GLY A 288 -35.86 12.06 17.66
C GLY A 288 -37.19 12.07 18.43
N ILE A 289 -37.23 11.38 19.58
CA ILE A 289 -38.38 11.38 20.49
C ILE A 289 -38.61 12.78 21.08
N ALA A 290 -37.54 13.45 21.52
CA ALA A 290 -37.62 14.77 22.14
C ALA A 290 -38.24 15.80 21.19
N VAL A 291 -37.78 15.81 19.94
CA VAL A 291 -38.29 16.69 18.88
C VAL A 291 -39.74 16.34 18.55
N SER A 292 -40.04 15.06 18.36
CA SER A 292 -41.36 14.58 17.92
C SER A 292 -42.46 14.81 18.97
N MET A 293 -42.10 14.66 20.25
CA MET A 293 -43.02 14.84 21.39
C MET A 293 -42.94 16.22 22.03
N GLN A 294 -42.05 17.11 21.56
CA GLN A 294 -41.79 18.44 22.12
C GLN A 294 -41.41 18.42 23.60
N LEU A 295 -40.57 17.46 23.97
CA LEU A 295 -39.99 17.42 25.30
C LEU A 295 -38.99 18.57 25.43
N GLY A 296 -38.99 19.26 26.58
CA GLY A 296 -38.05 20.36 26.80
C GLY A 296 -36.58 19.94 26.77
N GLU A 297 -36.30 18.66 27.07
CA GLU A 297 -34.98 18.04 27.01
C GLU A 297 -35.11 16.61 26.46
N ALA A 298 -34.02 16.10 25.87
CA ALA A 298 -33.96 14.73 25.39
C ALA A 298 -34.06 13.74 26.57
N PRO A 299 -34.88 12.67 26.44
CA PRO A 299 -34.97 11.66 27.47
C PRO A 299 -33.62 10.94 27.64
N PRO A 300 -33.27 10.48 28.86
CA PRO A 300 -32.06 9.70 29.07
C PRO A 300 -32.04 8.45 28.18
N GLU A 301 -30.90 8.16 27.54
CA GLU A 301 -30.72 6.98 26.66
C GLU A 301 -31.09 5.68 27.38
N THR A 302 -30.76 5.57 28.67
CA THR A 302 -31.11 4.42 29.51
C THR A 302 -32.62 4.22 29.67
N ALA A 303 -33.41 5.30 29.62
CA ALA A 303 -34.86 5.23 29.68
C ALA A 303 -35.46 4.80 28.35
N VAL A 304 -34.91 5.31 27.24
CA VAL A 304 -35.32 4.92 25.88
C VAL A 304 -35.06 3.43 25.66
N LEU A 305 -33.86 2.95 25.99
CA LEU A 305 -33.51 1.53 25.89
C LEU A 305 -34.40 0.65 26.77
N GLY A 306 -34.56 1.03 28.05
CA GLY A 306 -35.38 0.26 28.99
C GLY A 306 -36.87 0.21 28.64
N LEU A 307 -37.40 1.24 27.95
CA LEU A 307 -38.77 1.21 27.43
C LEU A 307 -38.85 0.45 26.10
N ALA A 308 -37.86 0.57 25.22
CA ALA A 308 -37.81 -0.17 23.96
C ALA A 308 -37.79 -1.69 24.20
N GLU A 309 -37.11 -2.18 25.24
CA GLU A 309 -37.13 -3.60 25.65
C GLU A 309 -38.53 -4.14 25.98
N ILE A 310 -39.49 -3.25 26.31
CA ILE A 310 -40.84 -3.60 26.76
C ILE A 310 -41.87 -3.42 25.62
N ILE A 311 -41.50 -2.65 24.60
CA ILE A 311 -42.38 -2.32 23.48
C ILE A 311 -42.33 -3.46 22.46
N PRO A 312 -43.48 -4.09 22.12
CA PRO A 312 -43.50 -5.25 21.23
C PRO A 312 -43.06 -4.92 19.79
N GLU A 313 -43.14 -3.64 19.39
CA GLU A 313 -42.67 -3.17 18.08
C GLU A 313 -41.13 -3.05 17.98
N CYS A 314 -40.40 -3.19 19.07
CA CYS A 314 -38.95 -2.95 19.12
C CYS A 314 -38.17 -4.24 19.40
N GLU A 315 -37.00 -4.35 18.79
CA GLU A 315 -36.00 -5.40 19.06
C GLU A 315 -34.66 -4.74 19.38
N MET A 316 -33.94 -5.28 20.36
CA MET A 316 -32.60 -4.83 20.72
C MET A 316 -31.55 -5.62 19.95
N ALA A 317 -30.63 -4.94 19.24
CA ALA A 317 -29.48 -5.63 18.66
C ALA A 317 -28.54 -6.14 19.78
N THR A 318 -28.10 -7.40 19.67
CA THR A 318 -27.27 -8.07 20.68
C THR A 318 -26.05 -7.25 21.09
N ASN A 319 -25.94 -6.93 22.39
CA ASN A 319 -24.84 -6.19 23.02
C ASN A 319 -24.61 -4.77 22.46
N SER A 320 -25.64 -4.11 21.95
CA SER A 320 -25.55 -2.74 21.43
C SER A 320 -26.59 -1.81 22.04
N ASP A 321 -26.34 -0.51 21.93
CA ASP A 321 -27.24 0.60 22.21
C ASP A 321 -28.21 0.88 21.03
N VAL A 322 -28.43 -0.12 20.16
CA VAL A 322 -29.22 0.02 18.94
C VAL A 322 -30.58 -0.62 19.10
N VAL A 323 -31.62 0.16 18.78
CA VAL A 323 -33.02 -0.27 18.72
C VAL A 323 -33.41 -0.47 17.26
N ILE A 324 -34.11 -1.57 16.99
CA ILE A 324 -34.56 -1.98 15.66
C ILE A 324 -36.08 -2.13 15.68
N PHE A 325 -36.73 -1.82 14.57
CA PHE A 325 -38.15 -2.15 14.40
C PHE A 325 -38.33 -3.66 14.18
N ALA A 326 -39.00 -4.34 15.11
CA ALA A 326 -39.16 -5.81 15.10
C ALA A 326 -39.93 -6.31 13.86
N GLY A 327 -40.82 -5.49 13.31
CA GLY A 327 -41.58 -5.80 12.10
C GLY A 327 -40.85 -5.50 10.80
N LEU A 328 -39.55 -5.17 10.82
CA LEU A 328 -38.81 -4.73 9.63
C LEU A 328 -38.55 -5.90 8.66
N PRO A 329 -39.16 -5.94 7.47
CA PRO A 329 -39.00 -7.05 6.53
C PRO A 329 -37.57 -7.15 5.98
N CYS A 330 -36.83 -6.03 5.95
CA CYS A 330 -35.47 -5.95 5.44
C CYS A 330 -34.46 -6.80 6.23
N LEU A 331 -34.73 -7.14 7.50
CA LEU A 331 -33.83 -7.98 8.31
C LEU A 331 -33.70 -9.42 7.77
N GLY A 332 -34.67 -9.89 6.99
CA GLY A 332 -34.66 -11.22 6.39
C GLY A 332 -34.99 -11.20 4.90
N CYS A 333 -34.82 -10.05 4.23
CA CYS A 333 -35.12 -9.96 2.81
C CYS A 333 -34.01 -10.62 1.97
N GLY A 334 -34.38 -11.17 0.81
CA GLY A 334 -33.43 -11.85 -0.07
C GLY A 334 -32.33 -10.95 -0.63
N VAL A 335 -32.51 -9.63 -0.63
CA VAL A 335 -31.46 -8.69 -1.05
C VAL A 335 -30.37 -8.61 0.02
N VAL A 336 -30.74 -8.41 1.29
CA VAL A 336 -29.78 -8.39 2.41
C VAL A 336 -29.08 -9.73 2.54
N GLY A 337 -29.84 -10.85 2.46
CA GLY A 337 -29.26 -12.19 2.49
C GLY A 337 -28.18 -12.39 1.41
N ARG A 338 -28.47 -12.03 0.15
CA ARG A 338 -27.48 -12.14 -0.95
C ARG A 338 -26.21 -11.32 -0.70
N VAL A 339 -26.34 -10.08 -0.21
CA VAL A 339 -25.15 -9.25 0.06
C VAL A 339 -24.32 -9.85 1.19
N LEU A 340 -24.96 -10.36 2.25
CA LEU A 340 -24.25 -11.03 3.35
C LEU A 340 -23.58 -12.34 2.88
N ASP A 341 -24.25 -13.12 2.04
CA ASP A 341 -23.69 -14.32 1.40
C ASP A 341 -22.47 -13.97 0.53
N GLU A 342 -22.54 -12.90 -0.27
CA GLU A 342 -21.42 -12.43 -1.09
C GLU A 342 -20.21 -12.02 -0.23
N ILE A 343 -20.46 -11.33 0.88
CA ILE A 343 -19.41 -10.96 1.84
C ILE A 343 -18.79 -12.23 2.44
N GLU A 344 -19.61 -13.20 2.87
CA GLU A 344 -19.15 -14.46 3.43
C GLU A 344 -18.23 -15.22 2.46
N HIS A 345 -18.64 -15.36 1.20
CA HIS A 345 -17.90 -16.09 0.16
C HIS A 345 -16.70 -15.30 -0.39
N GLY A 346 -16.75 -13.96 -0.36
CA GLY A 346 -15.69 -13.09 -0.88
C GLY A 346 -14.39 -13.11 -0.06
N GLN A 347 -14.40 -13.70 1.14
CA GLN A 347 -13.25 -13.79 2.07
C GLN A 347 -12.60 -12.44 2.44
N MET A 348 -13.28 -11.32 2.21
CA MET A 348 -12.81 -9.98 2.54
C MET A 348 -13.77 -9.30 3.53
N ALA A 349 -13.21 -8.50 4.43
CA ALA A 349 -14.01 -7.67 5.33
C ALA A 349 -14.62 -6.50 4.55
N VAL A 350 -15.87 -6.17 4.83
CA VAL A 350 -16.59 -5.06 4.18
C VAL A 350 -17.08 -4.06 5.24
N PRO A 351 -16.87 -2.74 5.06
CA PRO A 351 -17.46 -1.73 5.93
C PRO A 351 -18.98 -1.81 5.93
N LEU A 352 -19.63 -1.58 7.08
CA LEU A 352 -21.09 -1.58 7.19
C LEU A 352 -21.76 -0.59 6.22
N GLN A 353 -21.12 0.55 5.96
CA GLN A 353 -21.63 1.56 5.02
C GLN A 353 -21.60 1.06 3.58
N GLU A 354 -20.54 0.35 3.19
CA GLU A 354 -20.42 -0.23 1.85
C GLU A 354 -21.41 -1.38 1.67
N ALA A 355 -21.55 -2.24 2.68
CA ALA A 355 -22.57 -3.28 2.69
C ALA A 355 -24.00 -2.69 2.61
N ALA A 356 -24.29 -1.59 3.31
CA ALA A 356 -25.56 -0.89 3.18
C ALA A 356 -25.77 -0.33 1.77
N ALA A 357 -24.76 0.30 1.17
CA ALA A 357 -24.84 0.82 -0.19
C ALA A 357 -25.08 -0.30 -1.23
N LEU A 358 -24.46 -1.48 -1.06
CA LEU A 358 -24.71 -2.64 -1.91
C LEU A 358 -26.15 -3.13 -1.81
N VAL A 359 -26.71 -3.17 -0.59
CA VAL A 359 -28.13 -3.51 -0.40
C VAL A 359 -29.02 -2.43 -1.00
N GLU A 360 -28.68 -1.14 -0.86
CA GLU A 360 -29.45 -0.05 -1.44
C GLU A 360 -29.50 -0.16 -2.97
N ALA A 361 -28.37 -0.40 -3.63
CA ALA A 361 -28.29 -0.63 -5.07
C ALA A 361 -29.08 -1.88 -5.49
N GLY A 362 -28.99 -2.98 -4.74
CA GLY A 362 -29.76 -4.20 -5.00
C GLY A 362 -31.27 -4.04 -4.80
N CYS A 363 -31.70 -3.01 -4.07
CA CYS A 363 -33.11 -2.67 -3.85
C CYS A 363 -33.67 -1.74 -4.93
N GLU A 364 -32.84 -1.13 -5.78
CA GLU A 364 -33.31 -0.30 -6.92
C GLU A 364 -34.17 -1.17 -7.85
N GLY A 365 -35.48 -0.88 -7.92
CA GLY A 365 -36.47 -1.61 -8.73
C GLY A 365 -37.39 -2.59 -7.98
N SER A 366 -37.14 -2.89 -6.70
CA SER A 366 -37.96 -3.84 -5.90
C SER A 366 -38.60 -3.26 -4.62
N ARG A 367 -38.35 -1.99 -4.30
CA ARG A 367 -38.80 -1.31 -3.06
C ARG A 367 -40.31 -1.16 -2.85
N GLY A 368 -41.15 -1.57 -3.80
CA GLY A 368 -42.55 -1.16 -3.86
C GLY A 368 -43.55 -1.95 -3.00
N ASP A 369 -43.27 -3.21 -2.66
CA ASP A 369 -44.31 -4.10 -2.11
C ASP A 369 -43.96 -4.71 -0.73
N HIS A 370 -42.68 -4.65 -0.31
CA HIS A 370 -42.20 -5.32 0.91
C HIS A 370 -41.26 -4.48 1.80
N CYS A 371 -40.85 -3.28 1.38
CA CYS A 371 -39.95 -2.43 2.15
C CYS A 371 -40.72 -1.34 2.91
N LEU A 372 -40.54 -1.27 4.23
CA LEU A 372 -41.14 -0.23 5.08
C LEU A 372 -40.25 1.02 5.23
N VAL A 373 -39.08 1.05 4.56
CA VAL A 373 -38.05 2.08 4.72
C VAL A 373 -37.48 2.54 3.38
N ASP A 374 -37.20 3.84 3.29
CA ASP A 374 -36.69 4.51 2.07
C ASP A 374 -35.17 4.42 1.91
N ASN A 375 -34.46 3.95 2.93
CA ASN A 375 -33.02 3.77 2.94
C ASN A 375 -32.66 2.64 3.89
N VAL A 376 -31.57 1.94 3.62
CA VAL A 376 -31.15 0.82 4.48
C VAL A 376 -30.10 1.34 5.44
N SER A 377 -30.45 1.42 6.73
CA SER A 377 -29.50 1.85 7.75
C SER A 377 -28.35 0.84 7.86
N PRO A 378 -27.08 1.28 7.97
CA PRO A 378 -25.96 0.40 8.28
C PRO A 378 -26.18 -0.41 9.57
N LEU A 379 -27.02 0.09 10.48
CA LEU A 379 -27.40 -0.60 11.72
C LEU A 379 -28.33 -1.79 11.47
N VAL A 380 -29.13 -1.77 10.40
CA VAL A 380 -29.93 -2.93 9.97
C VAL A 380 -29.02 -4.02 9.40
N ILE A 381 -28.00 -3.65 8.62
CA ILE A 381 -26.98 -4.60 8.13
C ILE A 381 -26.22 -5.21 9.30
N MET A 382 -25.85 -4.39 10.30
CA MET A 382 -25.25 -4.88 11.53
C MET A 382 -26.16 -5.88 12.23
N ALA A 383 -27.44 -5.58 12.38
CA ALA A 383 -28.39 -6.47 13.01
C ALA A 383 -28.59 -7.79 12.23
N ALA A 384 -28.68 -7.72 10.91
CA ALA A 384 -28.78 -8.89 10.03
C ALA A 384 -27.51 -9.75 10.10
N ALA A 385 -26.33 -9.16 9.95
CA ALA A 385 -25.06 -9.88 10.04
C ALA A 385 -24.80 -10.51 11.42
N ALA A 386 -25.33 -9.93 12.50
CA ALA A 386 -25.24 -10.51 13.84
C ALA A 386 -26.02 -11.82 14.00
N ARG A 387 -26.98 -12.10 13.09
CA ARG A 387 -27.76 -13.34 13.05
C ARG A 387 -27.08 -14.45 12.25
N GLU A 388 -26.05 -14.12 11.48
CA GLU A 388 -25.30 -15.08 10.67
C GLU A 388 -24.15 -15.71 11.47
N GLU A 389 -24.07 -17.05 11.47
CA GLU A 389 -23.06 -17.79 12.23
C GLU A 389 -21.64 -17.61 11.67
N ASN A 390 -21.52 -17.33 10.37
CA ASN A 390 -20.26 -17.25 9.64
C ASN A 390 -19.71 -15.83 9.50
N LEU A 391 -20.41 -14.83 10.03
CA LEU A 391 -19.99 -13.43 10.01
C LEU A 391 -19.70 -12.93 11.42
N ALA A 392 -18.73 -12.04 11.53
CA ALA A 392 -18.37 -11.36 12.76
C ALA A 392 -18.41 -9.85 12.57
N LEU A 393 -18.95 -9.15 13.56
CA LEU A 393 -19.02 -7.68 13.57
C LEU A 393 -17.90 -7.09 14.44
N ARG A 394 -17.10 -6.18 13.87
CA ARG A 394 -16.08 -5.44 14.62
C ARG A 394 -15.92 -4.01 14.10
N ARG A 395 -16.06 -3.00 14.97
CA ARG A 395 -15.80 -1.57 14.68
C ARG A 395 -16.42 -1.08 13.35
N ALA A 396 -17.68 -1.42 13.11
CA ALA A 396 -18.41 -1.12 11.88
C ALA A 396 -17.97 -1.87 10.61
N TRP A 397 -17.41 -3.08 10.76
CA TRP A 397 -17.11 -4.00 9.66
C TRP A 397 -17.87 -5.31 9.82
N VAL A 398 -18.28 -5.88 8.68
CA VAL A 398 -18.75 -7.25 8.54
C VAL A 398 -17.57 -8.10 8.06
N ILE A 399 -17.20 -9.12 8.83
CA ILE A 399 -15.99 -9.92 8.62
C ILE A 399 -16.37 -11.40 8.48
N PRO A 400 -16.01 -12.08 7.38
CA PRO A 400 -16.17 -13.53 7.29
C PRO A 400 -15.29 -14.25 8.30
N ASN A 401 -15.83 -15.23 9.03
CA ASN A 401 -15.07 -16.02 10.00
C ASN A 401 -13.91 -16.79 9.33
N ALA A 402 -14.06 -17.16 8.05
CA ALA A 402 -13.02 -17.79 7.25
C ALA A 402 -11.84 -16.86 6.90
N ALA A 403 -12.01 -15.53 6.98
CA ALA A 403 -11.00 -14.53 6.59
C ALA A 403 -9.87 -14.33 7.63
N GLY A 404 -9.59 -15.34 8.48
CA GLY A 404 -8.70 -15.33 9.64
C GLY A 404 -7.61 -14.23 9.75
N PRO A 405 -6.69 -14.06 8.76
CA PRO A 405 -5.63 -13.04 8.78
C PRO A 405 -5.98 -11.65 8.21
N PHE A 406 -7.06 -11.50 7.44
CA PHE A 406 -7.51 -10.22 6.85
C PHE A 406 -8.40 -9.44 7.82
N ARG A 407 -7.82 -9.14 8.99
CA ARG A 407 -8.44 -8.18 9.91
C ARG A 407 -8.22 -6.78 9.36
N PRO A 408 -9.20 -5.86 9.39
CA PRO A 408 -9.02 -4.45 9.04
C PRO A 408 -7.89 -3.77 9.83
N ASP A 409 -7.54 -4.33 10.98
CA ASP A 409 -6.43 -3.88 11.84
C ASP A 409 -5.07 -4.50 11.50
N SER A 410 -4.99 -5.47 10.60
CA SER A 410 -3.73 -6.11 10.24
C SER A 410 -2.91 -5.21 9.31
N LEU A 411 -1.59 -5.18 9.54
CA LEU A 411 -0.68 -4.44 8.67
C LEU A 411 -0.74 -4.92 7.22
N ALA A 412 -0.99 -6.22 7.02
CA ALA A 412 -1.11 -6.83 5.70
C ALA A 412 -2.35 -6.28 4.95
N TYR A 413 -3.52 -6.27 5.58
CA TYR A 413 -4.74 -5.73 4.97
C TYR A 413 -4.56 -4.26 4.60
N ARG A 414 -4.00 -3.45 5.50
CA ARG A 414 -3.86 -2.01 5.26
C ARG A 414 -2.82 -1.68 4.19
N ALA A 415 -1.70 -2.41 4.17
CA ALA A 415 -0.71 -2.26 3.13
C ALA A 415 -1.29 -2.62 1.75
N ASP A 416 -2.12 -3.66 1.71
CA ASP A 416 -2.85 -4.07 0.50
C ASP A 416 -3.86 -3.02 0.05
N GLU A 417 -4.66 -2.51 0.99
CA GLU A 417 -5.67 -1.48 0.74
C GLU A 417 -5.06 -0.16 0.25
N VAL A 418 -3.90 0.23 0.78
CA VAL A 418 -3.17 1.39 0.27
C VAL A 418 -2.78 1.18 -1.20
N LEU A 419 -2.28 0.00 -1.58
CA LEU A 419 -1.96 -0.30 -2.97
C LEU A 419 -3.21 -0.33 -3.86
N ARG A 420 -4.32 -0.89 -3.35
CA ARG A 420 -5.61 -0.94 -4.06
C ARG A 420 -6.18 0.46 -4.29
N ARG A 421 -6.14 1.34 -3.29
CA ARG A 421 -6.68 2.70 -3.38
C ARG A 421 -5.83 3.63 -4.24
N GLU A 422 -4.51 3.53 -4.14
CA GLU A 422 -3.59 4.42 -4.87
C GLU A 422 -3.51 4.10 -6.37
N ALA A 423 -4.00 2.93 -6.79
CA ALA A 423 -4.11 2.51 -8.20
C ALA A 423 -2.80 2.67 -9.02
N ARG A 424 -1.65 2.52 -8.36
CA ARG A 424 -0.32 2.65 -8.98
C ARG A 424 0.74 1.83 -8.26
N PRO A 425 1.85 1.46 -8.93
CA PRO A 425 2.97 0.83 -8.26
C PRO A 425 3.59 1.73 -7.18
N MET A 426 3.79 1.21 -5.98
CA MET A 426 4.37 1.95 -4.86
C MET A 426 5.51 1.19 -4.18
N HIS A 427 6.58 1.92 -3.88
CA HIS A 427 7.65 1.41 -3.04
C HIS A 427 7.15 1.20 -1.61
N PHE A 428 7.58 0.14 -0.92
CA PHE A 428 7.12 -0.18 0.45
C PHE A 428 7.35 0.98 1.45
N ASN A 429 8.39 1.80 1.26
CA ASN A 429 8.62 3.02 2.05
C ASN A 429 7.50 4.07 1.85
N LYS A 430 6.94 4.19 0.64
CA LYS A 430 5.82 5.09 0.37
C LYS A 430 4.53 4.55 0.99
N VAL A 431 4.28 3.24 0.86
CA VAL A 431 3.16 2.57 1.55
C VAL A 431 3.25 2.80 3.06
N HIS A 432 4.44 2.63 3.64
CA HIS A 432 4.72 2.92 5.04
C HIS A 432 4.42 4.38 5.43
N ALA A 433 4.81 5.34 4.59
CA ALA A 433 4.54 6.75 4.83
C ALA A 433 3.03 7.08 4.81
N VAL A 434 2.28 6.50 3.87
CA VAL A 434 0.81 6.66 3.78
C VAL A 434 0.15 6.07 5.03
N LEU A 435 0.53 4.87 5.44
CA LEU A 435 0.02 4.26 6.67
C LEU A 435 0.30 5.13 7.91
N GLY A 436 1.48 5.75 7.98
CA GLY A 436 1.84 6.68 9.05
C GLY A 436 0.97 7.94 9.08
N GLN A 437 0.60 8.48 7.91
CA GLN A 437 -0.30 9.63 7.79
C GLN A 437 -1.73 9.32 8.26
N GLU A 438 -2.17 8.07 8.09
CA GLU A 438 -3.48 7.57 8.54
C GLU A 438 -3.52 7.24 10.05
N GLY A 439 -2.47 7.60 10.80
CA GLY A 439 -2.38 7.36 12.24
C GLY A 439 -1.95 5.94 12.61
N TYR A 440 -1.53 5.13 11.64
CA TYR A 440 -1.08 3.77 11.89
C TYR A 440 0.44 3.73 12.11
N ARG A 441 0.83 3.40 13.35
CA ARG A 441 2.23 3.12 13.69
C ARG A 441 2.56 1.69 13.25
N SER A 442 3.09 1.54 12.05
CA SER A 442 3.81 0.30 11.72
C SER A 442 5.20 0.36 12.40
N ASP A 443 5.64 -0.73 13.02
CA ASP A 443 6.92 -0.75 13.74
C ASP A 443 8.15 -0.49 12.84
N SER A 444 8.05 -0.77 11.53
CA SER A 444 9.08 -0.39 10.55
C SER A 444 8.63 -0.59 9.10
N ALA A 445 9.25 0.15 8.17
CA ALA A 445 9.11 -0.08 6.74
C ALA A 445 9.49 -1.53 6.32
N ARG A 446 10.35 -2.21 7.07
CA ARG A 446 10.69 -3.64 6.85
C ARG A 446 9.49 -4.56 7.10
N ASN A 447 8.64 -4.24 8.08
CA ASN A 447 7.43 -5.02 8.34
C ASN A 447 6.42 -4.86 7.19
N VAL A 448 6.27 -3.64 6.67
CA VAL A 448 5.45 -3.39 5.46
C VAL A 448 5.98 -4.20 4.28
N HIS A 449 7.29 -4.19 4.04
CA HIS A 449 7.91 -4.99 2.99
C HIS A 449 7.61 -6.50 3.16
N ALA A 450 7.82 -7.04 4.36
CA ALA A 450 7.56 -8.46 4.64
C ALA A 450 6.07 -8.83 4.59
N CYS A 451 5.16 -7.89 4.80
CA CYS A 451 3.72 -8.09 4.61
C CYS A 451 3.35 -8.11 3.14
N LEU A 452 3.85 -7.16 2.34
CA LEU A 452 3.60 -7.10 0.90
C LEU A 452 4.18 -8.31 0.17
N ASP A 453 5.39 -8.75 0.51
CA ASP A 453 6.04 -9.93 -0.09
C ASP A 453 5.26 -11.25 0.14
N ARG A 454 4.46 -11.32 1.20
CA ARG A 454 3.60 -12.47 1.54
C ARG A 454 2.15 -12.32 1.06
N SER A 455 1.77 -11.14 0.57
CA SER A 455 0.41 -10.90 0.10
C SER A 455 0.20 -11.55 -1.26
N SER A 456 -0.93 -12.22 -1.45
CA SER A 456 -1.36 -12.73 -2.76
C SER A 456 -1.86 -11.63 -3.69
N ASN A 457 -2.22 -10.47 -3.15
CA ASN A 457 -2.78 -9.34 -3.88
C ASN A 457 -1.72 -8.31 -4.28
N ALA A 458 -0.54 -8.34 -3.65
CA ALA A 458 0.57 -7.44 -3.97
C ALA A 458 1.58 -8.13 -4.88
N VAL A 459 1.74 -7.60 -6.10
CA VAL A 459 2.68 -8.13 -7.08
C VAL A 459 3.95 -7.30 -7.10
N LEU A 460 5.12 -7.95 -7.00
CA LEU A 460 6.41 -7.27 -7.09
C LEU A 460 6.61 -6.72 -8.50
N TRP A 461 6.72 -5.40 -8.60
CA TRP A 461 6.79 -4.64 -9.86
C TRP A 461 8.18 -4.08 -10.15
N ASP A 462 8.94 -3.76 -9.10
CA ASP A 462 10.36 -3.40 -9.17
C ASP A 462 10.99 -3.61 -7.79
N ARG A 463 12.28 -3.29 -7.61
CA ARG A 463 12.99 -3.39 -6.33
C ARG A 463 12.24 -2.69 -5.21
N GLY A 464 11.59 -3.48 -4.34
CA GLY A 464 10.78 -2.98 -3.23
C GLY A 464 9.50 -2.26 -3.65
N THR A 465 9.12 -2.30 -4.91
CA THR A 465 7.91 -1.65 -5.45
C THR A 465 6.88 -2.70 -5.78
N TYR A 466 5.66 -2.50 -5.28
CA TYR A 466 4.54 -3.44 -5.42
C TYR A 466 3.37 -2.75 -6.12
N VAL A 467 2.59 -3.51 -6.87
CA VAL A 467 1.31 -3.08 -7.47
C VAL A 467 0.21 -4.03 -7.03
N HIS A 468 -0.99 -3.51 -6.78
CA HIS A 468 -2.14 -4.36 -6.48
C HIS A 468 -2.58 -5.13 -7.73
N LYS A 469 -2.97 -6.40 -7.59
CA LYS A 469 -3.39 -7.28 -8.70
C LYS A 469 -4.49 -6.66 -9.59
N ASP A 470 -5.41 -5.89 -9.00
CA ASP A 470 -6.54 -5.27 -9.71
C ASP A 470 -6.10 -4.13 -10.65
N HIS A 471 -4.93 -3.53 -10.40
CA HIS A 471 -4.39 -2.40 -11.16
C HIS A 471 -3.17 -2.78 -12.00
N MET A 472 -2.85 -4.06 -12.02
CA MET A 472 -1.68 -4.58 -12.71
C MET A 472 -2.01 -4.84 -14.18
N PRO A 473 -1.25 -4.30 -15.15
CA PRO A 473 -1.42 -4.66 -16.55
C PRO A 473 -1.02 -6.12 -16.78
N PHE A 474 -1.85 -6.87 -17.50
CA PHE A 474 -1.59 -8.26 -17.88
C PHE A 474 -1.60 -8.43 -19.43
N PRO A 475 -0.49 -8.13 -20.11
CA PRO A 475 -0.45 -8.11 -21.58
C PRO A 475 -0.33 -9.54 -22.14
N TYR A 476 -1.46 -10.25 -22.25
CA TYR A 476 -1.50 -11.66 -22.67
C TYR A 476 -0.77 -11.97 -23.98
N ALA A 477 -0.86 -11.09 -24.99
CA ALA A 477 -0.20 -11.30 -26.27
C ALA A 477 1.33 -11.28 -26.13
N LEU A 478 1.86 -10.24 -25.46
CA LEU A 478 3.29 -10.12 -25.18
C LEU A 478 3.81 -11.31 -24.37
N LEU A 479 3.06 -11.74 -23.35
CA LEU A 479 3.50 -12.85 -22.51
C LEU A 479 3.60 -14.15 -23.31
N ARG A 480 2.68 -14.42 -24.24
CA ARG A 480 2.78 -15.59 -25.13
C ARG A 480 4.01 -15.50 -26.03
N ASP A 481 4.26 -14.34 -26.65
CA ASP A 481 5.45 -14.15 -27.51
C ASP A 481 6.75 -14.38 -26.71
N VAL A 482 6.78 -13.92 -25.46
CA VAL A 482 7.90 -14.13 -24.55
C VAL A 482 8.04 -15.61 -24.16
N GLU A 483 6.94 -16.29 -23.82
CA GLU A 483 6.93 -17.71 -23.45
C GLU A 483 7.33 -18.62 -24.61
N ASP A 484 6.84 -18.34 -25.83
CA ASP A 484 7.23 -19.01 -27.06
C ASP A 484 8.74 -18.87 -27.31
N TRP A 485 9.27 -17.65 -27.21
CA TRP A 485 10.70 -17.40 -27.39
C TRP A 485 11.56 -18.11 -26.34
N ILE A 486 11.13 -18.12 -25.07
CA ILE A 486 11.81 -18.87 -24.01
C ILE A 486 11.79 -20.37 -24.31
N ARG A 487 10.64 -20.92 -24.74
CA ARG A 487 10.53 -22.34 -25.13
C ARG A 487 11.51 -22.69 -26.23
N ASP A 488 11.56 -21.89 -27.30
CA ASP A 488 12.47 -22.11 -28.43
C ASP A 488 13.94 -22.10 -27.99
N CYS A 489 14.30 -21.21 -27.07
CA CYS A 489 15.67 -21.13 -26.55
C CYS A 489 16.07 -22.31 -25.63
N LEU A 490 15.08 -22.89 -24.93
CA LEU A 490 15.28 -24.03 -24.04
C LEU A 490 15.08 -25.39 -24.74
N ALA A 491 14.50 -25.40 -25.93
CA ALA A 491 14.21 -26.61 -26.69
C ALA A 491 15.43 -27.16 -27.46
N GLY A 492 15.41 -28.49 -27.70
CA GLY A 492 16.36 -29.18 -28.57
C GLY A 492 17.62 -29.71 -27.87
N PRO A 493 18.47 -30.48 -28.60
CA PRO A 493 19.72 -31.04 -28.07
C PRO A 493 20.80 -29.99 -27.77
N ASP A 494 20.76 -28.83 -28.44
CA ASP A 494 21.61 -27.65 -28.18
C ASP A 494 20.90 -26.57 -27.33
N GLY A 495 19.75 -26.94 -26.74
CA GLY A 495 18.93 -26.08 -25.90
C GLY A 495 19.67 -25.63 -24.64
N LEU A 496 19.35 -24.44 -24.15
CA LEU A 496 19.98 -23.91 -22.94
C LEU A 496 19.43 -24.64 -21.70
N PRO A 497 20.27 -24.94 -20.69
CA PRO A 497 19.80 -25.60 -19.47
C PRO A 497 18.91 -24.71 -18.61
N MET A 498 19.06 -23.39 -18.74
CA MET A 498 18.24 -22.37 -18.09
C MET A 498 18.45 -21.02 -18.78
N MET A 499 17.52 -20.10 -18.55
CA MET A 499 17.65 -18.69 -18.92
C MET A 499 17.45 -17.77 -17.72
N SER A 500 17.97 -16.55 -17.82
CA SER A 500 17.66 -15.48 -16.89
C SER A 500 16.59 -14.55 -17.46
N VAL A 501 15.61 -14.18 -16.63
CA VAL A 501 14.60 -13.17 -16.99
C VAL A 501 15.22 -11.82 -17.35
N HIS A 502 16.45 -11.54 -16.91
CA HIS A 502 17.17 -10.35 -17.32
C HIS A 502 17.36 -10.30 -18.85
N GLY A 503 17.97 -11.34 -19.44
CA GLY A 503 18.17 -11.39 -20.89
C GLY A 503 16.87 -11.46 -21.68
N VAL A 504 15.84 -12.12 -21.12
CA VAL A 504 14.48 -12.10 -21.70
C VAL A 504 13.95 -10.67 -21.75
N PHE A 505 14.03 -9.94 -20.63
CA PHE A 505 13.57 -8.55 -20.56
C PHE A 505 14.37 -7.64 -21.49
N GLU A 506 15.69 -7.79 -21.61
CA GLU A 506 16.49 -7.02 -22.57
C GLU A 506 16.07 -7.30 -24.02
N HIS A 507 15.73 -8.55 -24.36
CA HIS A 507 15.26 -8.91 -25.70
C HIS A 507 13.91 -8.25 -26.03
N PHE A 508 12.99 -8.20 -25.06
CA PHE A 508 11.64 -7.67 -25.23
C PHE A 508 11.44 -6.25 -24.68
N ARG A 509 12.53 -5.54 -24.31
CA ARG A 509 12.50 -4.29 -23.53
C ARG A 509 11.48 -3.27 -24.05
N SER A 510 11.57 -2.94 -25.34
CA SER A 510 10.68 -1.93 -25.95
C SER A 510 9.21 -2.37 -25.94
N ALA A 511 8.93 -3.67 -26.10
CA ALA A 511 7.58 -4.20 -26.06
C ALA A 511 7.04 -4.25 -24.61
N CYS A 512 7.88 -4.59 -23.64
CA CYS A 512 7.55 -4.54 -22.21
C CYS A 512 7.23 -3.11 -21.76
N GLU A 513 8.09 -2.14 -22.09
CA GLU A 513 7.91 -0.73 -21.74
C GLU A 513 6.61 -0.16 -22.37
N ALA A 514 6.32 -0.48 -23.63
CA ALA A 514 5.10 -0.07 -24.30
C ALA A 514 3.81 -0.62 -23.65
N GLN A 515 3.90 -1.79 -22.99
CA GLN A 515 2.80 -2.44 -22.29
C GLN A 515 2.83 -2.19 -20.77
N SER A 516 3.53 -1.14 -20.31
CA SER A 516 3.63 -0.77 -18.89
C SER A 516 4.25 -1.83 -17.99
N VAL A 517 5.17 -2.66 -18.51
CA VAL A 517 5.99 -3.62 -17.76
C VAL A 517 7.42 -3.04 -17.64
N PRO A 518 7.73 -2.30 -16.56
CA PRO A 518 8.92 -1.44 -16.53
C PRO A 518 10.21 -2.15 -16.14
N SER A 519 10.15 -3.39 -15.65
CA SER A 519 11.32 -4.06 -15.06
C SER A 519 11.36 -5.57 -15.31
N GLU A 520 12.56 -6.14 -15.17
CA GLU A 520 12.80 -7.60 -15.15
C GLU A 520 12.03 -8.31 -14.02
N SER A 521 11.76 -7.63 -12.90
CA SER A 521 10.99 -8.18 -11.79
C SER A 521 9.49 -8.22 -12.11
N ALA A 522 8.96 -7.18 -12.76
CA ALA A 522 7.58 -7.15 -13.23
C ALA A 522 7.34 -8.27 -14.26
N LEU A 523 8.22 -8.42 -15.25
CA LEU A 523 8.11 -9.49 -16.25
C LEU A 523 8.14 -10.88 -15.59
N TYR A 524 9.06 -11.11 -14.65
CA TYR A 524 9.13 -12.39 -13.93
C TYR A 524 7.84 -12.69 -13.13
N SER A 525 7.30 -11.69 -12.45
CA SER A 525 6.03 -11.82 -11.72
C SER A 525 4.88 -12.19 -12.65
N LEU A 526 4.78 -11.54 -13.81
CA LEU A 526 3.75 -11.82 -14.81
C LEU A 526 3.88 -13.23 -15.41
N LEU A 527 5.08 -13.67 -15.76
CA LEU A 527 5.35 -15.03 -16.25
C LEU A 527 5.02 -16.10 -15.19
N ARG A 528 5.26 -15.81 -13.91
CA ARG A 528 4.86 -16.72 -12.83
C ARG A 528 3.35 -16.81 -12.69
N MET A 529 2.64 -15.71 -12.95
CA MET A 529 1.18 -15.62 -12.87
C MET A 529 0.47 -16.21 -14.09
N SER A 530 1.04 -16.12 -15.31
CA SER A 530 0.50 -16.80 -16.50
C SER A 530 0.49 -18.31 -16.35
N ALA A 531 1.40 -18.85 -15.54
CA ALA A 531 1.46 -20.26 -15.13
C ALA A 531 1.54 -21.22 -16.33
N ASP A 532 2.39 -20.91 -17.31
CA ASP A 532 2.64 -21.78 -18.47
C ASP A 532 3.05 -23.20 -18.03
N ALA A 533 2.45 -24.21 -18.66
CA ALA A 533 2.63 -25.61 -18.28
C ALA A 533 4.04 -26.13 -18.63
N GLU A 534 4.68 -25.58 -19.65
CA GLU A 534 5.98 -26.03 -20.16
C GLU A 534 7.16 -25.27 -19.54
N LEU A 535 6.92 -24.24 -18.72
CA LEU A 535 7.96 -23.44 -18.06
C LEU A 535 7.89 -23.53 -16.53
N ARG A 536 9.04 -23.36 -15.87
CA ARG A 536 9.20 -23.35 -14.41
C ARG A 536 9.96 -22.12 -13.93
N TYR A 537 9.46 -21.54 -12.83
CA TYR A 537 9.96 -20.28 -12.24
C TYR A 537 10.33 -20.47 -10.76
N PRO A 538 11.30 -21.36 -10.42
CA PRO A 538 11.55 -21.76 -9.03
C PRO A 538 12.13 -20.65 -8.16
N ARG A 539 13.01 -19.81 -8.73
CA ARG A 539 13.64 -18.70 -8.01
C ARG A 539 14.12 -17.63 -8.98
N TYR A 540 13.79 -16.38 -8.69
CA TYR A 540 14.32 -15.23 -9.41
C TYR A 540 15.87 -15.25 -9.42
N PRO A 541 16.54 -15.00 -10.55
CA PRO A 541 16.01 -14.57 -11.85
C PRO A 541 15.89 -15.71 -12.89
N ARG A 542 15.76 -16.98 -12.49
CA ARG A 542 15.95 -18.14 -13.38
C ARG A 542 14.65 -18.72 -13.93
N ILE A 543 14.70 -19.15 -15.18
CA ILE A 543 13.60 -19.79 -15.91
C ILE A 543 14.10 -21.13 -16.48
N PHE A 544 13.30 -22.17 -16.32
CA PHE A 544 13.62 -23.54 -16.76
C PHE A 544 12.49 -24.11 -17.60
N SER A 545 12.80 -25.13 -18.41
CA SER A 545 11.80 -25.98 -19.05
C SER A 545 11.19 -26.92 -18.02
N SER A 546 9.89 -27.16 -18.07
CA SER A 546 9.20 -28.19 -17.27
C SER A 546 9.63 -29.60 -17.66
N ARG A 547 10.10 -29.80 -18.91
CA ARG A 547 10.56 -31.11 -19.39
C ARG A 547 11.93 -31.42 -18.81
N GLY A 548 12.03 -32.47 -18.00
CA GLY A 548 13.28 -32.88 -17.37
C GLY A 548 13.69 -32.05 -16.15
N TYR A 549 12.77 -31.27 -15.58
CA TYR A 549 13.02 -30.51 -14.35
C TYR A 549 12.74 -31.36 -13.11
N ASP A 550 13.79 -31.89 -12.49
CA ASP A 550 13.71 -32.56 -11.19
C ASP A 550 14.05 -31.60 -10.03
N ALA A 551 15.06 -30.74 -10.21
CA ALA A 551 15.52 -29.79 -9.20
C ALA A 551 16.21 -28.55 -9.82
N PRO A 552 16.30 -27.42 -9.11
CA PRO A 552 16.96 -26.22 -9.63
C PRO A 552 18.47 -26.44 -9.75
N VAL A 553 18.99 -26.39 -10.97
CA VAL A 553 20.44 -26.50 -11.23
C VAL A 553 21.13 -25.14 -10.95
N PRO A 554 22.24 -25.11 -10.18
CA PRO A 554 23.06 -23.91 -10.02
C PRO A 554 23.76 -23.48 -11.31
N LEU A 555 23.97 -22.18 -11.51
CA LEU A 555 24.68 -21.65 -12.69
C LEU A 555 26.10 -22.23 -12.81
N SER A 556 26.81 -22.42 -11.69
CA SER A 556 28.15 -23.02 -11.69
C SER A 556 28.16 -24.46 -12.24
N VAL A 557 27.16 -25.27 -11.90
CA VAL A 557 27.01 -26.64 -12.40
C VAL A 557 26.72 -26.64 -13.90
N ALA A 558 25.82 -25.77 -14.36
CA ALA A 558 25.51 -25.64 -15.79
C ALA A 558 26.74 -25.20 -16.62
N ILE A 559 27.57 -24.31 -16.08
CA ILE A 559 28.85 -23.94 -16.71
C ILE A 559 29.81 -25.14 -16.71
N GLY A 560 29.91 -25.88 -15.61
CA GLY A 560 30.76 -27.07 -15.51
C GLY A 560 30.41 -28.14 -16.56
N GLU A 561 29.13 -28.44 -16.73
CA GLU A 561 28.66 -29.37 -17.78
C GLU A 561 28.93 -28.85 -19.19
N TYR A 562 28.82 -27.55 -19.43
CA TYR A 562 29.20 -26.96 -20.72
C TYR A 562 30.70 -27.12 -21.00
N VAL A 563 31.56 -26.86 -20.01
CA VAL A 563 33.01 -27.07 -20.14
C VAL A 563 33.31 -28.56 -20.37
N ARG A 564 32.58 -29.46 -19.71
CA ARG A 564 32.71 -30.91 -19.91
C ARG A 564 32.28 -31.34 -21.32
N ALA A 565 31.17 -30.83 -21.83
CA ALA A 565 30.67 -31.14 -23.17
C ALA A 565 31.57 -30.58 -24.28
N ALA A 566 32.24 -29.45 -24.04
CA ALA A 566 33.16 -28.85 -25.01
C ALA A 566 34.41 -29.71 -25.28
N GLY A 567 34.83 -30.55 -24.33
CA GLY A 567 35.99 -31.46 -24.48
C GLY A 567 37.35 -30.77 -24.60
N GLN A 568 37.40 -29.44 -24.53
CA GLN A 568 38.60 -28.62 -24.69
C GLN A 568 38.53 -27.38 -23.78
N PRO A 569 39.66 -26.69 -23.52
CA PRO A 569 39.66 -25.48 -22.72
C PRO A 569 38.73 -24.39 -23.29
N VAL A 570 37.79 -23.92 -22.47
CA VAL A 570 36.81 -22.89 -22.82
C VAL A 570 37.31 -21.53 -22.34
N SER A 571 37.41 -20.56 -23.25
CA SER A 571 37.87 -19.21 -22.95
C SER A 571 36.83 -18.36 -22.20
N SER A 572 37.28 -17.31 -21.52
CA SER A 572 36.37 -16.32 -20.90
C SER A 572 35.41 -15.67 -21.92
N LYS A 573 35.84 -15.52 -23.18
CA LYS A 573 35.01 -14.97 -24.25
C LYS A 573 33.84 -15.91 -24.60
N GLU A 574 34.10 -17.21 -24.68
CA GLU A 574 33.07 -18.22 -24.93
C GLU A 574 32.10 -18.34 -23.76
N LEU A 575 32.61 -18.31 -22.52
CA LEU A 575 31.77 -18.29 -21.32
C LEU A 575 30.87 -17.06 -21.27
N LYS A 576 31.39 -15.88 -21.63
CA LYS A 576 30.59 -14.65 -21.75
C LYS A 576 29.53 -14.78 -22.84
N ALA A 577 29.89 -15.30 -24.01
CA ALA A 577 28.94 -15.52 -25.10
C ALA A 577 27.80 -16.46 -24.72
N LEU A 578 28.09 -17.52 -23.96
CA LEU A 578 27.08 -18.44 -23.45
C LEU A 578 26.24 -17.82 -22.33
N VAL A 579 26.88 -17.41 -21.23
CA VAL A 579 26.19 -17.05 -19.97
C VAL A 579 25.54 -15.67 -20.05
N VAL A 580 26.25 -14.68 -20.59
CA VAL A 580 25.73 -13.31 -20.72
C VAL A 580 24.93 -13.18 -22.01
N GLY A 581 25.47 -13.70 -23.12
CA GLY A 581 24.83 -13.60 -24.43
C GLY A 581 23.59 -14.48 -24.57
N ARG A 582 23.75 -15.81 -24.53
CA ARG A 582 22.65 -16.76 -24.80
C ARG A 582 21.73 -16.95 -23.59
N MET A 583 22.28 -17.19 -22.40
CA MET A 583 21.48 -17.44 -21.19
C MET A 583 20.95 -16.15 -20.54
N GLY A 584 21.51 -14.99 -20.88
CA GLY A 584 20.98 -13.70 -20.45
C GLY A 584 21.33 -13.27 -19.02
N PHE A 585 22.34 -13.85 -18.38
CA PHE A 585 22.77 -13.45 -17.04
C PHE A 585 23.62 -12.17 -17.06
N LYS A 586 23.64 -11.44 -15.94
CA LYS A 586 24.51 -10.25 -15.78
C LYS A 586 25.97 -10.68 -15.60
N GLU A 587 26.90 -9.86 -16.08
CA GLU A 587 28.35 -10.16 -16.04
C GLU A 587 28.86 -10.44 -14.61
N PHE A 588 28.35 -9.72 -13.60
CA PHE A 588 28.73 -9.98 -12.21
C PHE A 588 28.30 -11.37 -11.71
N GLN A 589 27.22 -11.96 -12.24
CA GLN A 589 26.76 -13.30 -11.85
C GLN A 589 27.71 -14.37 -12.40
N LEU A 590 28.23 -14.18 -13.61
CA LEU A 590 29.33 -14.99 -14.13
C LEU A 590 30.59 -14.82 -13.27
N GLY A 591 30.94 -13.57 -12.91
CA GLY A 591 32.05 -13.28 -12.01
C GLY A 591 31.94 -14.00 -10.67
N GLN A 592 30.77 -13.99 -10.04
CA GLN A 592 30.50 -14.71 -8.78
C GLN A 592 30.64 -16.23 -8.94
N ALA A 593 30.09 -16.81 -10.01
CA ALA A 593 30.21 -18.24 -10.29
C ALA A 593 31.69 -18.66 -10.47
N LEU A 594 32.49 -17.82 -11.15
CA LEU A 594 33.91 -18.05 -11.35
C LEU A 594 34.73 -17.86 -10.06
N ALA A 595 34.33 -16.95 -9.18
CA ALA A 595 35.01 -16.65 -7.92
C ALA A 595 34.82 -17.76 -6.87
N TRP A 596 33.60 -18.30 -6.74
CA TRP A 596 33.31 -19.42 -5.83
C TRP A 596 33.85 -20.76 -6.32
N GLY A 597 34.34 -20.81 -7.56
CA GLY A 597 34.85 -22.01 -8.19
C GLY A 597 33.75 -22.83 -8.84
N ILE A 598 34.03 -23.32 -10.04
CA ILE A 598 33.14 -24.24 -10.75
C ILE A 598 33.63 -25.67 -10.43
N PRO A 599 32.75 -26.55 -9.93
CA PRO A 599 33.11 -27.94 -9.61
C PRO A 599 33.77 -28.65 -10.80
N SER A 600 34.74 -29.53 -10.53
CA SER A 600 35.40 -30.38 -11.53
C SER A 600 36.03 -29.64 -12.72
N THR A 601 36.36 -28.35 -12.55
CA THR A 601 37.06 -27.56 -13.56
C THR A 601 38.36 -26.97 -13.03
N LEU A 602 39.34 -26.89 -13.92
CA LEU A 602 40.67 -26.38 -13.68
C LEU A 602 40.89 -25.13 -14.54
N ARG A 603 41.57 -24.13 -13.97
CA ARG A 603 41.93 -22.91 -14.72
C ARG A 603 43.23 -23.14 -15.47
N THR A 604 43.26 -22.77 -16.74
CA THR A 604 44.45 -22.79 -17.59
C THR A 604 44.87 -21.36 -17.96
N ALA A 605 45.86 -21.23 -18.86
CA ALA A 605 46.30 -19.94 -19.38
C ALA A 605 45.14 -19.05 -19.85
N HIS A 606 45.32 -17.72 -19.76
CA HIS A 606 44.32 -16.74 -20.19
C HIS A 606 42.94 -16.85 -19.49
N SER A 607 42.89 -17.45 -18.30
CA SER A 607 41.65 -17.68 -17.55
C SER A 607 40.63 -18.57 -18.27
N ALA A 608 41.10 -19.48 -19.13
CA ALA A 608 40.26 -20.52 -19.69
C ALA A 608 39.99 -21.63 -18.65
N LEU A 609 38.90 -22.38 -18.86
CA LEU A 609 38.48 -23.48 -17.99
C LEU A 609 38.51 -24.79 -18.77
N VAL A 610 39.07 -25.84 -18.17
CA VAL A 610 39.01 -27.20 -18.69
C VAL A 610 38.42 -28.12 -17.63
N HIS A 611 37.66 -29.13 -18.04
CA HIS A 611 37.12 -30.12 -17.12
C HIS A 611 38.22 -31.13 -16.74
N GLU A 612 38.20 -31.62 -15.50
CA GLU A 612 39.22 -32.55 -14.98
C GLU A 612 39.36 -33.83 -15.82
N ASP A 613 38.26 -34.35 -16.36
CA ASP A 613 38.21 -35.50 -17.30
C ASP A 613 39.14 -35.36 -18.53
N TYR A 614 39.51 -34.15 -18.95
CA TYR A 614 40.32 -33.90 -20.15
C TYR A 614 41.73 -33.39 -19.85
N VAL A 615 42.15 -33.38 -18.59
CA VAL A 615 43.49 -32.96 -18.20
C VAL A 615 44.40 -34.18 -18.10
N ASP A 616 45.24 -34.34 -19.12
CA ASP A 616 46.27 -35.39 -19.18
C ASP A 616 47.60 -34.83 -18.68
N VAL A 617 47.85 -34.99 -17.37
CA VAL A 617 49.06 -34.51 -16.69
C VAL A 617 49.83 -35.69 -16.13
N ASP A 618 51.15 -35.71 -16.40
CA ASP A 618 52.04 -36.70 -15.81
C ASP A 618 52.10 -36.53 -14.28
N PRO A 619 51.65 -37.52 -13.48
CA PRO A 619 51.71 -37.45 -12.03
C PRO A 619 53.14 -37.28 -11.49
N GLY A 620 54.15 -37.78 -12.22
CA GLY A 620 55.56 -37.64 -11.85
C GLY A 620 56.05 -36.19 -11.95
N ALA A 621 55.61 -35.47 -12.99
CA ALA A 621 55.91 -34.05 -13.17
C ALA A 621 55.23 -33.19 -12.08
N LEU A 622 53.97 -33.47 -11.75
CA LEU A 622 53.26 -32.77 -10.68
C LEU A 622 53.94 -33.00 -9.32
N ASP A 623 54.29 -34.25 -8.97
CA ASP A 623 54.97 -34.56 -7.71
C ASP A 623 56.36 -33.91 -7.63
N LYS A 624 57.08 -33.78 -8.75
CA LYS A 624 58.33 -33.02 -8.82
C LYS A 624 58.10 -31.54 -8.49
N CYS A 625 57.04 -30.94 -9.02
CA CYS A 625 56.67 -29.55 -8.73
C CYS A 625 56.29 -29.36 -7.26
N VAL A 626 55.51 -30.28 -6.68
CA VAL A 626 55.11 -30.22 -5.26
C VAL A 626 56.35 -30.34 -4.35
N ARG A 627 57.27 -31.27 -4.65
CA ARG A 627 58.53 -31.41 -3.90
C ARG A 627 59.43 -30.17 -4.01
N HIS A 628 59.48 -29.53 -5.17
CA HIS A 628 60.23 -28.28 -5.36
C HIS A 628 59.59 -27.13 -4.58
N ALA A 629 58.27 -26.98 -4.64
CA ALA A 629 57.54 -26.00 -3.85
C ALA A 629 57.75 -26.18 -2.34
N ALA A 630 57.67 -27.43 -1.84
CA ALA A 630 57.97 -27.76 -0.45
C ALA A 630 59.43 -27.45 -0.08
N GLY A 631 60.36 -27.61 -1.02
CA GLY A 631 61.75 -27.22 -0.86
C GLY A 631 61.93 -25.72 -0.67
N LEU A 632 61.30 -24.91 -1.54
CA LEU A 632 61.33 -23.45 -1.47
C LEU A 632 60.63 -22.92 -0.20
N LEU A 633 59.57 -23.58 0.25
CA LEU A 633 58.83 -23.22 1.46
C LEU A 633 59.62 -23.46 2.78
N ARG A 634 60.71 -24.23 2.74
CA ARG A 634 61.61 -24.38 3.90
C ARG A 634 62.37 -23.09 4.21
N ASP A 635 62.71 -22.32 3.17
CA ASP A 635 63.49 -21.10 3.29
C ASP A 635 62.59 -19.84 3.31
N ASP A 636 61.45 -19.88 2.61
CA ASP A 636 60.46 -18.79 2.54
C ASP A 636 59.10 -19.24 3.12
N SER A 637 58.43 -18.42 3.93
CA SER A 637 57.11 -18.77 4.50
C SER A 637 56.01 -18.94 3.44
N GLN A 638 56.21 -18.36 2.25
CA GLN A 638 55.29 -18.40 1.11
C GLN A 638 56.09 -18.38 -0.19
N VAL A 639 55.56 -19.06 -1.20
CA VAL A 639 56.18 -19.15 -2.52
C VAL A 639 55.14 -18.88 -3.60
N SER A 640 55.49 -18.07 -4.59
CA SER A 640 54.65 -17.87 -5.77
C SER A 640 54.67 -19.13 -6.65
N ILE A 641 53.50 -19.62 -7.06
CA ILE A 641 53.35 -20.70 -8.03
C ILE A 641 54.06 -20.38 -9.35
N LYS A 642 54.15 -19.08 -9.71
CA LYS A 642 54.89 -18.63 -10.90
C LYS A 642 56.37 -18.93 -10.78
N ARG A 643 56.97 -18.79 -9.59
CA ARG A 643 58.37 -19.15 -9.33
C ARG A 643 58.58 -20.66 -9.50
N VAL A 644 57.70 -21.48 -8.92
CA VAL A 644 57.75 -22.94 -9.08
C VAL A 644 57.64 -23.35 -10.55
N PHE A 645 56.70 -22.73 -11.28
CA PHE A 645 56.50 -22.99 -12.70
C PHE A 645 57.70 -22.55 -13.54
N ASP A 646 58.26 -21.37 -13.30
CA ASP A 646 59.41 -20.85 -14.05
C ASP A 646 60.69 -21.68 -13.78
N ASP A 647 60.92 -22.08 -12.54
CA ASP A 647 62.08 -22.91 -12.14
C ASP A 647 62.04 -24.30 -12.81
N LEU A 648 60.84 -24.88 -12.98
CA LEU A 648 60.63 -26.21 -13.55
C LEU A 648 59.95 -26.19 -14.91
N LYS A 649 60.03 -25.07 -15.64
CA LYS A 649 59.22 -24.82 -16.84
C LYS A 649 59.29 -25.93 -17.88
N VAL A 650 60.48 -26.48 -18.11
CA VAL A 650 60.68 -27.57 -19.09
C VAL A 650 59.98 -28.85 -18.62
N ASP A 651 60.11 -29.20 -17.34
CA ASP A 651 59.46 -30.38 -16.76
C ASP A 651 57.94 -30.22 -16.71
N CYS A 652 57.45 -29.04 -16.36
CA CYS A 652 56.01 -28.71 -16.37
C CYS A 652 55.42 -28.92 -17.76
N VAL A 653 56.00 -28.31 -18.79
CA VAL A 653 55.48 -28.39 -20.16
C VAL A 653 55.54 -29.82 -20.72
N LEU A 654 56.64 -30.55 -20.46
CA LEU A 654 56.76 -31.96 -20.88
C LEU A 654 55.77 -32.87 -20.14
N GLY A 655 55.39 -32.52 -18.91
CA GLY A 655 54.39 -33.22 -18.11
C GLY A 655 52.94 -32.79 -18.35
N GLY A 656 52.66 -31.97 -19.37
CA GLY A 656 51.30 -31.52 -19.70
C GLY A 656 50.81 -30.29 -18.92
N ILE A 657 51.68 -29.63 -18.15
CA ILE A 657 51.37 -28.42 -17.38
C ILE A 657 51.92 -27.20 -18.14
N ASP A 658 51.05 -26.54 -18.89
CA ASP A 658 51.42 -25.46 -19.81
C ASP A 658 51.43 -24.05 -19.19
N SER A 659 50.90 -23.91 -17.97
CA SER A 659 50.67 -22.62 -17.33
C SER A 659 50.75 -22.68 -15.80
N PRO A 660 51.15 -21.58 -15.14
CA PRO A 660 51.16 -21.48 -13.68
C PRO A 660 49.74 -21.55 -13.08
N GLU A 661 48.71 -21.14 -13.83
CA GLU A 661 47.30 -21.29 -13.43
C GLU A 661 46.87 -22.76 -13.35
N LEU A 662 47.28 -23.56 -14.34
CA LEU A 662 47.00 -25.00 -14.36
C LEU A 662 47.78 -25.69 -13.23
N LEU A 663 49.06 -25.36 -13.06
CA LEU A 663 49.86 -25.88 -11.95
C LEU A 663 49.22 -25.56 -10.59
N PHE A 664 48.75 -24.32 -10.39
CA PHE A 664 48.06 -23.91 -9.17
C PHE A 664 46.78 -24.73 -8.95
N SER A 665 45.97 -24.90 -10.01
CA SER A 665 44.71 -25.64 -9.95
C SER A 665 44.94 -27.11 -9.59
N LEU A 666 45.98 -27.73 -10.15
CA LEU A 666 46.41 -29.10 -9.84
C LEU A 666 46.95 -29.23 -8.41
N MET A 667 47.78 -28.28 -7.97
CA MET A 667 48.32 -28.28 -6.60
C MET A 667 47.23 -28.10 -5.55
N ARG A 668 46.15 -27.38 -5.86
CA ARG A 668 44.99 -27.27 -4.97
C ARG A 668 44.24 -28.58 -4.78
N LEU A 669 44.31 -29.49 -5.77
CA LEU A 669 43.76 -30.84 -5.66
C LEU A 669 44.73 -31.82 -4.96
N SER A 670 46.04 -31.53 -4.96
CA SER A 670 47.03 -32.37 -4.30
C SER A 670 47.31 -31.90 -2.88
N ASP A 671 46.90 -32.65 -1.86
CA ASP A 671 47.24 -32.36 -0.45
C ASP A 671 48.60 -32.99 -0.05
N ALA A 672 49.56 -32.96 -0.98
CA ALA A 672 50.82 -33.69 -0.87
C ALA A 672 51.95 -32.83 -0.28
N HIS A 673 52.82 -33.46 0.51
CA HIS A 673 54.06 -32.88 1.07
C HIS A 673 53.87 -31.58 1.89
N GLY A 674 52.69 -31.37 2.47
CA GLY A 674 52.45 -30.24 3.38
C GLY A 674 52.48 -28.87 2.69
N VAL A 675 52.13 -28.82 1.40
CA VAL A 675 51.98 -27.59 0.61
C VAL A 675 50.49 -27.31 0.40
N THR A 676 50.04 -26.09 0.70
CA THR A 676 48.64 -25.68 0.53
C THR A 676 48.53 -24.52 -0.46
N ALA A 677 47.62 -24.67 -1.44
CA ALA A 677 47.33 -23.68 -2.47
C ALA A 677 45.97 -22.98 -2.19
N ALA A 678 45.94 -22.03 -1.25
CA ALA A 678 44.70 -21.37 -0.84
C ALA A 678 44.30 -20.19 -1.74
N HIS A 679 45.25 -19.34 -2.13
CA HIS A 679 45.00 -18.12 -2.89
C HIS A 679 46.02 -17.98 -4.01
N TYR A 680 45.58 -17.93 -5.27
CA TYR A 680 46.49 -17.70 -6.39
C TYR A 680 47.13 -16.30 -6.26
N PRO A 681 48.45 -16.13 -6.51
CA PRO A 681 49.42 -17.13 -6.95
C PRO A 681 50.21 -17.80 -5.81
N LEU A 682 49.81 -17.70 -4.54
CA LEU A 682 50.61 -18.12 -3.39
C LEU A 682 50.40 -19.58 -2.98
N LEU A 683 51.52 -20.23 -2.66
CA LEU A 683 51.61 -21.48 -1.94
C LEU A 683 52.15 -21.22 -0.53
N ALA A 684 51.68 -21.99 0.46
CA ALA A 684 52.09 -21.91 1.86
C ALA A 684 52.24 -23.31 2.46
N HIS A 685 52.80 -23.39 3.67
CA HIS A 685 52.86 -24.64 4.44
C HIS A 685 51.49 -25.03 5.05
N SER A 686 51.15 -26.31 4.96
CA SER A 686 50.02 -26.94 5.65
C SER A 686 50.38 -27.13 7.13
N ALA A 687 50.22 -26.09 7.95
CA ALA A 687 50.26 -26.22 9.41
C ALA A 687 48.86 -25.99 9.98
N GLN A 688 48.41 -26.89 10.86
CA GLN A 688 47.07 -26.90 11.48
C GLN A 688 46.75 -25.68 12.37
N ASP A 689 47.71 -24.77 12.59
CA ASP A 689 47.57 -23.55 13.42
C ASP A 689 48.21 -22.30 12.77
N ALA A 690 48.36 -22.25 11.44
CA ALA A 690 48.87 -21.03 10.81
C ALA A 690 47.83 -19.90 10.93
N PRO A 691 48.14 -18.76 11.59
CA PRO A 691 47.25 -17.61 11.59
C PRO A 691 46.95 -17.23 10.14
N THR A 692 45.68 -16.91 9.87
CA THR A 692 45.14 -16.31 8.65
C THR A 692 46.23 -15.82 7.69
N SER A 693 46.39 -16.55 6.58
CA SER A 693 47.17 -16.20 5.39
C SER A 693 47.77 -14.80 5.41
N VAL A 694 49.05 -14.67 5.75
CA VAL A 694 49.78 -13.40 5.65
C VAL A 694 49.68 -12.92 4.19
N SER A 695 49.05 -11.77 3.94
CA SER A 695 48.87 -11.28 2.58
C SER A 695 50.19 -10.81 1.97
N VAL A 696 50.31 -10.77 0.63
CA VAL A 696 51.51 -10.23 -0.06
C VAL A 696 51.89 -8.85 0.50
N LEU A 697 50.90 -8.01 0.79
CA LEU A 697 51.12 -6.68 1.35
C LEU A 697 51.60 -6.69 2.79
N GLU A 698 51.20 -7.66 3.63
CA GLU A 698 51.78 -7.80 4.99
C GLU A 698 53.25 -8.19 4.93
N ASN A 699 53.63 -9.07 4.00
CA ASN A 699 55.02 -9.49 3.83
C ASN A 699 55.90 -8.30 3.39
N ILE A 700 55.39 -7.48 2.48
CA ILE A 700 56.06 -6.24 2.07
C ILE A 700 56.13 -5.24 3.23
N GLU A 701 55.05 -5.08 4.00
CA GLU A 701 55.01 -4.19 5.17
C GLU A 701 56.01 -4.61 6.24
N GLU A 702 56.12 -5.90 6.54
CA GLU A 702 57.11 -6.46 7.47
C GLU A 702 58.54 -6.20 6.99
N TYR A 703 58.79 -6.32 5.67
CA TYR A 703 60.10 -6.00 5.10
C TYR A 703 60.45 -4.52 5.28
N VAL A 704 59.51 -3.61 5.01
CA VAL A 704 59.70 -2.16 5.23
C VAL A 704 59.92 -1.87 6.72
N ARG A 705 59.19 -2.55 7.63
CA ARG A 705 59.37 -2.45 9.08
C ARG A 705 60.76 -2.92 9.52
N ALA A 706 61.18 -4.09 9.06
CA ALA A 706 62.45 -4.71 9.43
C ALA A 706 63.67 -3.90 8.97
N LYS A 707 63.54 -3.14 7.88
CA LYS A 707 64.59 -2.25 7.36
C LYS A 707 64.93 -1.11 8.32
N LYS A 708 63.99 -0.72 9.21
CA LYS A 708 64.17 0.38 10.18
C LYS A 708 64.63 1.70 9.54
N GLY A 709 64.08 2.04 8.37
CA GLY A 709 64.42 3.25 7.61
C GLY A 709 63.69 3.34 6.27
N PRO A 710 63.94 4.39 5.47
CA PRO A 710 63.32 4.55 4.16
C PRO A 710 63.64 3.40 3.20
N CYS A 711 62.63 2.93 2.47
CA CYS A 711 62.71 1.86 1.48
C CYS A 711 62.27 2.40 0.11
N SER A 712 63.14 2.31 -0.90
CA SER A 712 62.83 2.73 -2.25
C SER A 712 61.97 1.68 -2.97
N TYR A 713 61.15 2.11 -3.93
CA TYR A 713 60.41 1.17 -4.77
C TYR A 713 61.32 0.27 -5.60
N GLN A 714 62.52 0.72 -5.98
CA GLN A 714 63.50 -0.11 -6.68
C GLN A 714 63.92 -1.31 -5.82
N GLU A 715 64.24 -1.10 -4.54
CA GLU A 715 64.61 -2.19 -3.64
C GLU A 715 63.43 -3.15 -3.42
N LEU A 716 62.20 -2.64 -3.34
CA LEU A 716 61.01 -3.48 -3.27
C LEU A 716 60.78 -4.27 -4.56
N GLU A 717 61.08 -3.71 -5.73
CA GLU A 717 61.02 -4.41 -7.01
C GLU A 717 62.06 -5.53 -7.10
N GLU A 718 63.31 -5.26 -6.77
CA GLU A 718 64.38 -6.26 -6.75
C GLU A 718 64.02 -7.45 -5.84
N GLU A 719 63.52 -7.17 -4.64
CA GLU A 719 63.20 -8.18 -3.63
C GLU A 719 61.89 -8.95 -3.93
N PHE A 720 60.83 -8.26 -4.33
CA PHE A 720 59.50 -8.86 -4.47
C PHE A 720 59.12 -9.17 -5.92
N VAL A 721 59.50 -8.35 -6.89
CA VAL A 721 59.18 -8.55 -8.31
C VAL A 721 60.22 -9.45 -8.97
N GLU A 722 61.50 -9.15 -8.84
CA GLU A 722 62.54 -9.90 -9.55
C GLU A 722 62.82 -11.25 -8.89
N ARG A 723 63.02 -11.26 -7.57
CA ARG A 723 63.37 -12.46 -6.80
C ARG A 723 62.16 -13.34 -6.46
N ARG A 724 61.07 -12.74 -5.97
CA ARG A 724 59.86 -13.48 -5.53
C ARG A 724 58.75 -13.58 -6.60
N LYS A 725 58.92 -12.93 -7.76
CA LYS A 725 57.97 -12.96 -8.90
C LYS A 725 56.55 -12.48 -8.55
N TYR A 726 56.44 -11.50 -7.66
CA TYR A 726 55.18 -10.79 -7.39
C TYR A 726 54.90 -9.74 -8.47
N SER A 727 53.65 -9.30 -8.55
CA SER A 727 53.21 -8.27 -9.48
C SER A 727 53.68 -6.88 -9.01
N ALA A 728 54.36 -6.11 -9.87
CA ALA A 728 54.83 -4.75 -9.54
C ALA A 728 53.69 -3.82 -9.05
N PRO A 729 52.49 -3.79 -9.67
CA PRO A 729 51.33 -3.08 -9.12
C PRO A 729 50.98 -3.44 -7.67
N THR A 730 51.10 -4.71 -7.27
CA THR A 730 50.86 -5.14 -5.89
C THR A 730 51.91 -4.59 -4.94
N VAL A 731 53.16 -4.47 -5.39
CA VAL A 731 54.24 -3.86 -4.60
C VAL A 731 54.00 -2.36 -4.41
N TYR A 732 53.61 -1.64 -5.46
CA TYR A 732 53.33 -0.21 -5.34
C TYR A 732 52.13 0.11 -4.44
N ALA A 733 51.18 -0.81 -4.32
CA ALA A 733 50.02 -0.67 -3.45
C ALA A 733 50.35 -0.65 -1.95
N ILE A 734 51.60 -0.95 -1.55
CA ILE A 734 52.05 -0.89 -0.15
C ILE A 734 51.77 0.46 0.52
N VAL A 735 51.75 1.54 -0.25
CA VAL A 735 51.49 2.90 0.24
C VAL A 735 50.10 3.10 0.84
N HIS A 736 49.16 2.20 0.54
CA HIS A 736 47.81 2.21 1.09
C HIS A 736 47.71 1.52 2.45
N ARG A 737 48.79 0.91 2.96
CA ARG A 737 48.81 0.27 4.29
C ARG A 737 48.86 1.31 5.41
N HIS A 738 48.11 1.03 6.49
CA HIS A 738 47.96 1.91 7.64
C HIS A 738 49.27 2.28 8.34
N HIS A 739 50.30 1.43 8.31
CA HIS A 739 51.58 1.73 8.98
C HIS A 739 52.70 2.14 8.02
N VAL A 740 52.41 2.37 6.73
CA VAL A 740 53.42 2.72 5.72
C VAL A 740 53.14 4.10 5.14
N TYR A 741 54.07 5.04 5.29
CA TYR A 741 53.95 6.42 4.81
C TYR A 741 54.86 6.67 3.60
N ARG A 742 54.47 7.61 2.73
CA ARG A 742 55.37 8.12 1.66
C ARG A 742 56.47 8.95 2.31
N TYR A 743 57.72 8.79 1.89
CA TYR A 743 58.84 9.49 2.51
C TYR A 743 59.58 10.45 1.56
N LEU A 744 60.11 9.95 0.45
CA LEU A 744 60.66 10.76 -0.64
C LEU A 744 59.99 10.35 -1.96
N PRO A 745 60.15 11.11 -3.05
CA PRO A 745 59.70 10.66 -4.36
C PRO A 745 60.26 9.26 -4.67
N GLY A 746 59.36 8.27 -4.75
CA GLY A 746 59.74 6.89 -5.02
C GLY A 746 60.15 6.05 -3.80
N SER A 747 59.89 6.49 -2.56
CA SER A 747 60.18 5.72 -1.34
C SER A 747 59.08 5.77 -0.29
N VAL A 748 59.08 4.74 0.56
CA VAL A 748 58.14 4.54 1.67
C VAL A 748 58.89 4.29 2.97
N ILE A 749 58.25 4.56 4.10
CA ILE A 749 58.80 4.33 5.44
C ILE A 749 57.72 3.76 6.36
N HIS A 750 58.09 2.85 7.26
CA HIS A 750 57.17 2.31 8.26
C HIS A 750 57.03 3.24 9.48
N GLU A 751 55.86 3.29 10.09
CA GLU A 751 55.54 4.08 11.29
C GLU A 751 56.56 3.89 12.42
N ASP A 752 56.86 2.63 12.77
CA ASP A 752 57.89 2.26 13.76
C ASP A 752 59.27 2.89 13.49
N SER A 753 59.60 3.17 12.23
CA SER A 753 60.87 3.80 11.85
C SER A 753 60.85 5.33 12.01
N ILE A 754 59.67 5.95 12.02
CA ILE A 754 59.50 7.39 12.27
C ILE A 754 59.61 7.69 13.77
N GLY A 755 59.17 6.75 14.63
CA GLY A 755 59.32 6.83 16.08
C GLY A 755 58.36 7.80 16.77
N LEU A 756 57.23 8.12 16.15
CA LEU A 756 56.20 9.00 16.71
C LEU A 756 55.20 8.19 17.54
N SER A 757 54.77 8.76 18.66
CA SER A 757 53.63 8.28 19.44
C SER A 757 52.31 8.82 18.89
N THR A 758 51.18 8.23 19.31
CA THR A 758 49.83 8.73 18.94
C THR A 758 49.63 10.19 19.35
N SER A 759 50.21 10.64 20.47
CA SER A 759 50.16 12.05 20.88
C SER A 759 50.98 12.96 19.97
N ASP A 760 52.06 12.47 19.37
CA ASP A 760 52.89 13.29 18.49
C ASP A 760 52.21 13.52 17.13
N PHE A 761 51.42 12.54 16.65
CA PHE A 761 50.58 12.75 15.46
C PHE A 761 49.58 13.89 15.66
N GLU A 762 48.97 14.00 16.84
CA GLU A 762 48.07 15.13 17.15
C GLU A 762 48.80 16.48 17.13
N VAL A 763 50.06 16.53 17.54
CA VAL A 763 50.88 17.76 17.44
C VAL A 763 51.07 18.17 15.97
N VAL A 764 51.34 17.21 15.07
CA VAL A 764 51.46 17.48 13.63
C VAL A 764 50.14 18.04 13.07
N TYR A 765 49.00 17.45 13.45
CA TYR A 765 47.69 17.89 12.99
C TYR A 765 47.31 19.27 13.55
N HIS A 766 47.63 19.53 14.82
CA HIS A 766 47.41 20.84 15.44
C HIS A 766 48.24 21.92 14.76
N ALA A 767 49.53 21.66 14.53
CA ALA A 767 50.41 22.59 13.82
C ALA A 767 49.89 22.91 12.41
N ALA A 768 49.41 21.91 11.68
CA ALA A 768 48.80 22.10 10.36
C ALA A 768 47.51 22.95 10.42
N ALA A 769 46.64 22.69 11.41
CA ALA A 769 45.39 23.44 11.58
C ALA A 769 45.63 24.91 11.98
N GLU A 770 46.52 25.16 12.94
CA GLU A 770 46.92 26.51 13.35
C GLU A 770 47.54 27.28 12.20
N ARG A 771 48.40 26.61 11.43
CA ARG A 771 49.05 27.24 10.29
C ARG A 771 48.05 27.62 9.19
N PHE A 772 47.11 26.72 8.88
CA PHE A 772 46.03 27.05 7.96
C PHE A 772 45.17 28.22 8.46
N ALA A 773 44.84 28.27 9.76
CA ALA A 773 44.10 29.39 10.34
C ALA A 773 44.86 30.72 10.23
N ALA A 774 46.18 30.71 10.45
CA ALA A 774 47.04 31.89 10.29
C ALA A 774 47.11 32.35 8.82
N ASP A 775 47.23 31.42 7.87
CA ASP A 775 47.26 31.73 6.44
C ASP A 775 45.92 32.30 5.95
N ILE A 776 44.79 31.77 6.43
CA ILE A 776 43.46 32.32 6.13
C ILE A 776 43.31 33.73 6.70
N ALA A 777 43.78 33.98 7.93
CA ALA A 777 43.78 35.31 8.54
C ALA A 777 44.66 36.32 7.77
N ALA A 778 45.74 35.85 7.14
CA ALA A 778 46.60 36.63 6.25
C ALA A 778 46.00 36.83 4.84
N GLY A 779 44.84 36.24 4.55
CA GLY A 779 44.16 36.34 3.27
C GLY A 779 44.61 35.31 2.23
N ASN A 780 45.36 34.27 2.61
CA ASN A 780 45.64 33.13 1.73
C ASN A 780 44.43 32.18 1.68
N CYS A 781 44.36 31.30 0.68
CA CYS A 781 43.25 30.34 0.52
C CYS A 781 43.62 28.90 0.89
N PHE A 782 44.90 28.62 1.05
CA PHE A 782 45.46 27.35 1.47
C PHE A 782 46.78 27.61 2.19
N SER A 783 47.26 26.60 2.91
CA SER A 783 48.59 26.62 3.49
C SER A 783 49.51 25.62 2.79
N THR A 784 50.82 25.75 3.00
CA THR A 784 51.81 24.87 2.39
C THR A 784 52.60 24.10 3.44
N ILE A 785 52.83 22.83 3.18
CA ILE A 785 53.64 21.95 4.02
C ILE A 785 55.06 22.49 4.12
N ARG A 786 55.63 23.01 3.02
CA ARG A 786 56.95 23.66 3.05
C ARG A 786 57.05 24.73 4.12
N ALA A 787 56.06 25.62 4.20
CA ALA A 787 56.09 26.70 5.17
C ALA A 787 55.91 26.18 6.61
N MET A 788 55.18 25.07 6.79
CA MET A 788 55.07 24.38 8.09
C MET A 788 56.40 23.75 8.52
N LEU A 789 57.19 23.22 7.58
CA LEU A 789 58.53 22.68 7.85
C LEU A 789 59.55 23.76 8.26
N GLU A 790 59.32 25.01 7.90
CA GLU A 790 60.21 26.14 8.21
C GLU A 790 60.03 26.70 9.64
N GLU A 791 58.91 26.41 10.32
CA GLU A 791 58.56 27.01 11.62
C GLU A 791 59.05 26.22 12.85
N ASP A 792 59.74 25.09 12.66
CA ASP A 792 60.25 24.21 13.74
C ASP A 792 59.19 23.84 14.80
N VAL A 793 57.93 23.70 14.36
CA VAL A 793 56.75 23.38 15.18
C VAL A 793 56.43 21.89 15.25
N LEU A 794 57.21 21.06 14.55
CA LEU A 794 56.98 19.62 14.45
C LEU A 794 57.71 18.84 15.54
N PRO A 795 57.14 17.70 16.01
CA PRO A 795 57.77 16.89 17.03
C PRO A 795 59.07 16.25 16.53
N GLU A 796 59.95 15.91 17.47
CA GLU A 796 61.17 15.16 17.18
C GLU A 796 60.83 13.76 16.65
N ILE A 797 61.53 13.33 15.60
CA ILE A 797 61.41 12.01 14.98
C ILE A 797 62.67 11.18 15.23
N ALA A 798 62.57 9.87 14.98
CA ALA A 798 63.64 8.92 15.24
C ALA A 798 64.99 9.32 14.59
N VAL A 799 66.08 9.00 15.30
CA VAL A 799 67.45 9.29 14.87
C VAL A 799 67.72 8.67 13.49
N GLY A 800 68.02 9.53 12.52
CA GLY A 800 68.31 9.13 11.13
C GLY A 800 67.17 9.35 10.13
N VAL A 801 66.02 9.86 10.59
CA VAL A 801 64.89 10.27 9.74
C VAL A 801 64.73 11.80 9.82
N VAL A 802 64.32 12.43 8.72
CA VAL A 802 64.06 13.88 8.62
C VAL A 802 62.62 14.13 8.19
N TRP A 803 62.05 15.26 8.59
CA TRP A 803 60.75 15.69 8.08
C TRP A 803 60.83 16.01 6.60
N THR A 804 59.90 15.46 5.81
CA THR A 804 59.80 15.71 4.36
C THR A 804 58.39 16.13 3.99
N GLU A 805 58.27 16.87 2.88
CA GLU A 805 56.97 17.30 2.35
C GLU A 805 56.03 16.09 2.13
N GLN A 806 56.56 14.98 1.61
CA GLN A 806 55.78 13.77 1.33
C GLN A 806 55.33 13.04 2.60
N LEU A 807 56.14 13.04 3.65
CA LEU A 807 55.80 12.41 4.93
C LEU A 807 54.63 13.13 5.58
N VAL A 808 54.73 14.46 5.72
CA VAL A 808 53.66 15.29 6.26
C VAL A 808 52.39 15.15 5.42
N ALA A 809 52.50 15.25 4.09
CA ALA A 809 51.35 15.09 3.20
C ALA A 809 50.67 13.72 3.40
N SER A 810 51.46 12.65 3.51
CA SER A 810 50.95 11.29 3.74
C SER A 810 50.28 11.14 5.11
N MET A 811 50.66 11.91 6.12
CA MET A 811 50.01 11.93 7.43
C MET A 811 48.69 12.71 7.38
N LEU A 812 48.69 13.92 6.82
CA LEU A 812 47.49 14.77 6.71
C LEU A 812 46.36 14.11 5.91
N GLU A 813 46.69 13.36 4.85
CA GLU A 813 45.72 12.66 3.99
C GLU A 813 44.92 11.58 4.75
N ARG A 814 45.43 11.07 5.88
CA ARG A 814 44.85 9.91 6.57
C ARG A 814 43.79 10.24 7.61
N THR A 815 43.78 11.47 8.13
CA THR A 815 42.81 11.87 9.17
C THR A 815 41.43 12.19 8.60
N GLY A 816 41.34 12.45 7.28
CA GLY A 816 40.13 12.95 6.63
C GLY A 816 39.78 14.41 6.99
N GLY A 817 40.44 14.99 7.99
CA GLY A 817 40.26 16.37 8.45
C GLY A 817 41.03 17.42 7.63
N PHE A 818 41.85 16.98 6.66
CA PHE A 818 42.57 17.86 5.74
C PHE A 818 42.30 17.47 4.29
N LEU A 819 42.36 18.47 3.42
CA LEU A 819 42.26 18.36 1.98
C LEU A 819 43.61 18.72 1.37
N LEU A 820 44.28 17.76 0.74
CA LEU A 820 45.45 18.05 -0.09
C LEU A 820 45.00 18.61 -1.45
N LEU A 821 45.58 19.72 -1.86
CA LEU A 821 45.19 20.47 -3.04
C LEU A 821 46.23 20.32 -4.14
N GLY A 822 45.78 19.91 -5.33
CA GLY A 822 46.63 19.71 -6.50
C GLY A 822 47.49 18.43 -6.45
N ASN A 823 48.34 18.24 -7.45
CA ASN A 823 49.20 17.05 -7.57
C ASN A 823 50.62 17.26 -7.04
N GLY A 824 50.95 18.46 -6.56
CA GLY A 824 52.24 18.77 -5.93
C GLY A 824 52.40 18.20 -4.52
N ARG A 825 51.30 17.81 -3.86
CA ARG A 825 51.27 17.31 -2.47
C ARG A 825 51.97 18.25 -1.46
N ASN A 826 51.89 19.56 -1.71
CA ASN A 826 52.43 20.60 -0.81
C ASN A 826 51.31 21.48 -0.23
N ALA A 827 50.27 21.79 -0.99
CA ALA A 827 49.18 22.66 -0.56
C ALA A 827 48.07 21.88 0.16
N PHE A 828 47.54 22.45 1.23
CA PHE A 828 46.46 21.84 2.00
C PHE A 828 45.47 22.86 2.61
N ALA A 829 44.27 22.38 2.93
CA ALA A 829 43.24 23.11 3.69
C ALA A 829 42.56 22.18 4.72
N THR A 830 41.90 22.74 5.74
CA THR A 830 41.13 21.93 6.71
C THR A 830 39.77 21.51 6.15
N ARG A 831 39.17 20.47 6.72
CA ARG A 831 37.79 20.03 6.47
C ARG A 831 36.98 20.02 7.77
N PRO A 832 35.94 20.87 7.91
CA PRO A 832 35.54 21.94 6.99
C PRO A 832 36.55 23.11 6.99
N ASN A 833 36.50 23.97 5.95
CA ASN A 833 37.24 25.24 5.91
C ASN A 833 36.29 26.43 5.67
N PRO A 834 36.65 27.65 6.12
CA PRO A 834 35.82 28.84 5.98
C PRO A 834 35.53 29.27 4.53
N LEU A 835 36.31 28.80 3.56
CA LEU A 835 36.21 29.17 2.14
C LEU A 835 35.34 28.19 1.33
N GLY A 836 34.82 27.13 1.96
CA GLY A 836 33.98 26.13 1.29
C GLY A 836 34.73 25.32 0.22
N ILE A 837 36.06 25.21 0.30
CA ILE A 837 36.87 24.46 -0.68
C ILE A 837 36.73 22.96 -0.36
N GLU A 838 36.04 22.22 -1.22
CA GLU A 838 35.86 20.77 -1.05
C GLU A 838 36.78 19.97 -1.99
N ILE A 839 37.07 20.53 -3.17
CA ILE A 839 37.94 19.94 -4.20
C ILE A 839 38.94 20.95 -4.75
N PHE A 840 39.95 20.46 -5.49
CA PHE A 840 40.96 21.32 -6.13
C PHE A 840 40.34 22.32 -7.13
N GLY A 841 39.25 21.93 -7.81
CA GLY A 841 38.51 22.83 -8.69
C GLY A 841 37.98 24.08 -7.99
N ASP A 842 37.54 23.97 -6.74
CA ASP A 842 37.00 25.09 -5.96
C ASP A 842 38.10 26.10 -5.62
N LEU A 843 39.29 25.61 -5.24
CA LEU A 843 40.46 26.45 -5.02
C LEU A 843 40.79 27.25 -6.29
N VAL A 844 40.83 26.58 -7.44
CA VAL A 844 41.14 27.22 -8.73
C VAL A 844 40.05 28.25 -9.08
N SER A 845 38.76 27.90 -8.91
CA SER A 845 37.64 28.82 -9.14
C SER A 845 37.74 30.06 -8.26
N TRP A 846 38.05 29.88 -6.97
CA TRP A 846 38.19 30.95 -6.01
C TRP A 846 39.35 31.90 -6.36
N LEU A 847 40.53 31.35 -6.70
CA LEU A 847 41.68 32.13 -7.15
C LEU A 847 41.37 32.93 -8.42
N VAL A 848 40.71 32.31 -9.40
CA VAL A 848 40.34 32.96 -10.67
C VAL A 848 39.32 34.09 -10.44
N ARG A 849 38.34 33.91 -9.57
CA ARG A 849 37.34 34.95 -9.25
C ARG A 849 37.95 36.11 -8.46
N ARG A 850 38.70 35.82 -7.41
CA ARG A 850 39.24 36.85 -6.50
C ARG A 850 40.38 37.64 -7.14
N ASP A 851 41.36 36.96 -7.74
CA ASP A 851 42.62 37.59 -8.15
C ASP A 851 42.61 38.02 -9.62
N TYR A 852 41.72 37.45 -10.44
CA TYR A 852 41.69 37.68 -11.88
C TYR A 852 40.30 38.05 -12.45
N GLY A 853 39.30 38.30 -11.59
CA GLY A 853 37.98 38.79 -12.01
C GLY A 853 37.15 37.79 -12.83
N GLY A 854 37.39 36.48 -12.68
CA GLY A 854 36.61 35.42 -13.31
C GLY A 854 37.25 34.74 -14.53
N GLY A 855 38.39 35.24 -15.02
CA GLY A 855 39.14 34.60 -16.10
C GLY A 855 40.64 34.95 -16.12
N VAL A 856 41.50 33.98 -16.42
CA VAL A 856 42.96 34.17 -16.46
C VAL A 856 43.61 33.35 -17.57
N LYS A 857 44.72 33.83 -18.13
CA LYS A 857 45.53 33.03 -19.07
C LYS A 857 46.09 31.80 -18.35
N LEU A 858 45.91 30.63 -18.97
CA LEU A 858 46.34 29.33 -18.44
C LEU A 858 47.82 29.35 -18.01
N SER A 859 48.71 29.90 -18.85
CA SER A 859 50.14 29.98 -18.55
C SER A 859 50.48 30.80 -17.31
N VAL A 860 49.68 31.84 -17.01
CA VAL A 860 49.87 32.70 -15.84
C VAL A 860 49.47 31.96 -14.58
N LEU A 861 48.32 31.30 -14.61
CA LEU A 861 47.83 30.50 -13.48
C LEU A 861 48.72 29.28 -13.21
N GLU A 862 49.17 28.59 -14.26
CA GLU A 862 50.11 27.47 -14.15
C GLU A 862 51.48 27.87 -13.60
N SER A 863 51.97 29.08 -13.91
CA SER A 863 53.20 29.58 -13.30
C SER A 863 53.01 29.73 -11.79
N ARG A 864 51.96 30.47 -11.38
CA ARG A 864 51.68 30.69 -9.97
C ARG A 864 51.49 29.40 -9.18
N LEU A 865 50.64 28.49 -9.68
CA LEU A 865 50.37 27.21 -9.00
C LEU A 865 51.62 26.31 -8.93
N ARG A 866 52.58 26.44 -9.86
CA ARG A 866 53.88 25.76 -9.78
C ARG A 866 54.81 26.41 -8.78
N ASP A 867 54.87 27.74 -8.78
CA ASP A 867 55.72 28.51 -7.86
C ASP A 867 55.30 28.29 -6.41
N GLU A 868 53.99 28.16 -6.15
CA GLU A 868 53.40 27.82 -4.85
C GLU A 868 53.44 26.30 -4.54
N GLY A 869 53.95 25.47 -5.46
CA GLY A 869 54.11 24.02 -5.28
C GLY A 869 52.79 23.23 -5.30
N VAL A 870 51.69 23.82 -5.74
CA VAL A 870 50.35 23.21 -5.80
C VAL A 870 50.29 22.18 -6.93
N ILE A 871 50.93 22.46 -8.07
CA ILE A 871 51.01 21.55 -9.22
C ILE A 871 52.45 21.29 -9.66
N LEU A 872 52.71 20.11 -10.23
CA LEU A 872 54.06 19.73 -10.67
C LEU A 872 54.44 20.21 -12.08
N LYS A 873 53.50 20.20 -13.04
CA LYS A 873 53.79 20.47 -14.46
C LYS A 873 52.76 21.37 -15.14
N GLN A 874 51.57 20.85 -15.40
CA GLN A 874 50.52 21.54 -16.15
C GLN A 874 49.17 21.31 -15.48
N LEU A 875 48.27 22.28 -15.63
CA LEU A 875 46.90 22.19 -15.16
C LEU A 875 46.08 21.46 -16.23
N THR A 876 45.51 20.30 -15.88
CA THR A 876 44.73 19.49 -16.81
C THR A 876 43.24 19.56 -16.48
N ALA A 877 42.38 19.39 -17.48
CA ALA A 877 40.92 19.41 -17.27
C ALA A 877 40.46 18.32 -16.28
N SER A 878 41.14 17.17 -16.25
CA SER A 878 40.90 16.09 -15.28
C SER A 878 41.21 16.45 -13.83
N MET A 879 42.04 17.47 -13.57
CA MET A 879 42.30 17.94 -12.20
C MET A 879 41.16 18.82 -11.66
N LEU A 880 40.26 19.30 -12.52
CA LEU A 880 39.16 20.20 -12.17
C LEU A 880 37.83 19.46 -11.96
N ASP A 881 37.85 18.13 -11.89
CA ASP A 881 36.75 17.18 -11.60
C ASP A 881 35.43 17.35 -12.40
N GLY A 882 35.42 18.14 -13.47
CA GLY A 882 34.30 18.27 -14.41
C GLY A 882 33.03 18.92 -13.85
N GLN A 883 32.94 19.13 -12.54
CA GLN A 883 31.82 19.79 -11.86
C GLN A 883 31.94 21.31 -11.96
N GLY A 884 31.71 21.86 -13.15
CA GLY A 884 31.04 23.15 -13.39
C GLY A 884 31.49 24.45 -12.69
N SER A 885 32.50 24.49 -11.81
CA SER A 885 32.93 25.72 -11.10
C SER A 885 34.04 26.47 -11.84
N VAL A 886 34.87 25.75 -12.60
CA VAL A 886 35.94 26.31 -13.45
C VAL A 886 36.20 25.42 -14.66
N SER A 887 36.52 26.03 -15.81
CA SER A 887 36.81 25.30 -17.06
C SER A 887 37.99 25.90 -17.82
N ILE A 888 38.77 25.04 -18.48
CA ILE A 888 39.84 25.46 -19.40
C ILE A 888 39.23 25.64 -20.79
N ARG A 889 39.21 26.87 -21.30
CA ARG A 889 38.69 27.25 -22.62
C ARG A 889 39.84 27.76 -23.49
N GLY A 890 40.44 26.86 -24.27
CA GLY A 890 41.62 27.18 -25.08
C GLY A 890 42.82 27.53 -24.20
N MET A 891 43.30 28.76 -24.27
CA MET A 891 44.46 29.25 -23.50
C MET A 891 44.07 30.00 -22.22
N GLU A 892 42.80 29.94 -21.83
CA GLU A 892 42.25 30.65 -20.67
C GLU A 892 41.54 29.68 -19.72
N VAL A 893 41.57 30.02 -18.43
CA VAL A 893 40.85 29.35 -17.37
C VAL A 893 39.77 30.31 -16.90
N VAL A 894 38.51 29.87 -16.98
CA VAL A 894 37.33 30.71 -16.71
C VAL A 894 36.48 30.06 -15.62
N ALA A 895 36.15 30.83 -14.59
CA ALA A 895 35.20 30.40 -13.58
C ALA A 895 33.79 30.47 -14.16
N THR A 896 33.03 29.38 -14.06
CA THR A 896 31.65 29.29 -14.56
C THR A 896 30.68 29.73 -13.46
N GLU A 897 29.61 30.45 -13.83
CA GLU A 897 28.61 30.91 -12.86
C GLU A 897 27.80 29.72 -12.34
N GLY A 898 28.04 29.39 -11.07
CA GLY A 898 27.38 28.29 -10.37
C GLY A 898 27.86 28.17 -8.93
N VAL A 899 26.92 28.42 -8.01
CA VAL A 899 26.88 28.08 -6.57
C VAL A 899 27.98 28.68 -5.68
N HIS A 900 27.73 29.88 -5.16
CA HIS A 900 27.80 30.26 -3.74
C HIS A 900 27.58 31.77 -3.65
N ALA A 901 26.34 32.15 -3.36
CA ALA A 901 25.97 33.42 -2.72
C ALA A 901 25.65 33.11 -1.25
#